data_AF-B7C940-F1
#
_entry.id   AF-B7C940-F1
#
_cell.length_a   1.000
_cell.length_b   1.000
_cell.length_c   1.000
_cell.angle_alpha   90.00
_cell.angle_beta   90.00
_cell.angle_gamma   90.00
#
_symmetry.space_group_name_H-M   'P 1'
#
loop_
_entity.id
_entity.type
_entity.pdbx_description
1 polymer ?
#
loop_
_entity_poly.entity_id
_entity_poly.type
_entity_poly.pdbx_seq_one_letter_code
_entity_poly.pdbx_strand_id
1 'polypeptide(L)'
;MENNMVDSVFKGMLNPEVHEQVVELENLLRNSGTNQMSLYIESDDVLKLEEFSKNVIELLKGMNLISYPARRPLSLFLKQYLMTKTINCVVIDAIEENEINKDKWELLKQNLKDSHIFTIFLTTKEHGDVLRKQYSNDFFNTFDFVIRLKPYSISEIISGADYALENSGLTYDEKTFLPAYEEWIRTVYHRADLQGEAFVEGIIKRLIRQSMKLNQDGNVTPESIPVYWKRELSEDVQKDIEDKYSKYTSIKTILNLVQTNKEHDASRNTYNLCIETNNDSLVKDFARDYARLLNSQNYDVIYSTFVEEVDVRKLIEMDNLQNQHGLIVVKGLDDLDLEEETSKASLDCLLENISNSKNDLVWIVNTKLDCIKDKLESFKFIEKAPSKINVDKQECDINEIITILGKSQSNEFSHEIYVNWNGKDEKIASVDSGKNSFEHAYTIPLSFANDLPNQTEGKVSFRLDTYYNGEFIGSDTTSNIRVIIPETYKSVIELVEVVKEDGSKLDEFEPNKDRLKFKIHVNGSCGATIKSIQTSLEGKTYFGEEFITDPPEHGGELNYKVEIVDSRNRVTTKTGSINVKEVEKQVEEKLDPIMHPDFLKVQEKENKLQELVKDIKSNPNEKNVLLLAMSIISREKQVSKYAIDNSIKDLFNQGNAEGSYVYQLEPVPKMLVEELAKNNEKLDYIYALNTYKSKNTKTYLTNGNDKSIYYSDEYKEYTAFEYFQERCSKIIDKEDIIDIPVEKEINDADVSMALYNFTTELVQLTKKYKVNLYVDLHGGFRETATVLDAILMLIKDINNIELKDVYSIEYPDSIGTIKSVKRTSNIYDFVGGMQEFLSFGRSNGLIKYVEEEMEKESNDNELHEKNQALVDAINMFSDGISLNQAGLFSDRLSELADKVNCVSYEKNFGIVKQLISNNYVVYIDKIENKNGEQSRYDLLGIERNYLPAQLKWCLDKDLLQQTLTLIESVMIESLINEGIVSYPERVNDFKKAFDDWVNLSLFKFECDGQVRVVKEGTVEREMEERDSMSYFDGYTEFFCGMDEKLAVQGKSKHAIENEILREILDHRNYGMSPTKYYESCKFSIYQSCSKGIKTGYIDRRNNSVKYNKYYLRTNIPLVKALRNNSDYVNEFYKLLFIHRGLKMYRNKVSHANAEESIRLSKDDLKRWIELYIEVLDKLMRDAKVLLKK
;
A
#
# COMPACT_ATOMS: atom_id res chain seq x y z
N MET A 1 6.92 12.76 55.69
CA MET A 1 5.47 13.04 55.79
C MET A 1 4.82 11.86 56.51
N GLU A 2 3.51 11.88 56.76
CA GLU A 2 2.79 10.61 56.96
C GLU A 2 2.80 9.89 55.61
N ASN A 3 3.33 8.66 55.54
CA ASN A 3 3.35 7.90 54.29
C ASN A 3 1.94 7.40 54.01
N ASN A 4 1.19 8.18 53.23
CA ASN A 4 -0.08 7.73 52.66
C ASN A 4 0.17 6.43 51.86
N MET A 5 -0.59 5.39 52.19
CA MET A 5 -0.34 4.07 51.63
C MET A 5 -0.73 4.01 50.15
N VAL A 6 -1.71 4.81 49.74
CA VAL A 6 -2.10 5.02 48.33
C VAL A 6 -0.91 5.52 47.51
N ASP A 7 -0.28 6.63 47.91
CA ASP A 7 0.83 7.23 47.14
C ASP A 7 2.01 6.28 46.96
N SER A 8 2.30 5.46 47.98
CA SER A 8 3.37 4.46 47.93
C SER A 8 3.05 3.23 47.06
N VAL A 9 1.77 2.90 46.88
CA VAL A 9 1.34 1.73 46.10
C VAL A 9 1.11 2.10 44.64
N PHE A 10 0.51 3.27 44.37
CA PHE A 10 0.25 3.78 43.03
C PHE A 10 1.35 4.72 42.50
N LYS A 11 2.49 4.83 43.21
CA LYS A 11 3.72 5.51 42.76
C LYS A 11 3.52 6.97 42.33
N GLY A 12 2.57 7.69 42.93
CA GLY A 12 2.19 9.04 42.51
C GLY A 12 1.46 9.17 41.16
N MET A 13 1.11 8.05 40.51
CA MET A 13 0.53 8.02 39.16
C MET A 13 -1.01 8.09 39.14
N LEU A 14 -1.63 8.72 40.15
CA LEU A 14 -3.06 8.96 40.20
C LEU A 14 -3.38 10.43 39.94
N ASN A 15 -4.28 10.70 39.00
CA ASN A 15 -4.92 12.01 38.91
C ASN A 15 -5.75 12.29 40.19
N PRO A 16 -5.97 13.57 40.56
CA PRO A 16 -6.60 13.92 41.84
C PRO A 16 -8.00 13.32 42.07
N GLU A 17 -8.81 13.18 41.01
CA GLU A 17 -10.18 12.64 41.07
C GLU A 17 -10.18 11.15 41.42
N VAL A 18 -9.25 10.37 40.84
CA VAL A 18 -9.09 8.94 41.17
C VAL A 18 -8.35 8.75 42.51
N HIS A 19 -7.43 9.66 42.86
CA HIS A 19 -6.74 9.63 44.16
C HIS A 19 -7.72 9.72 45.33
N GLU A 20 -8.64 10.69 45.29
CA GLU A 20 -9.69 10.86 46.31
C GLU A 20 -10.60 9.61 46.42
N GLN A 21 -10.99 9.02 45.29
CA GLN A 21 -11.76 7.76 45.26
C GLN A 21 -11.01 6.58 45.89
N VAL A 22 -9.71 6.44 45.66
CA VAL A 22 -8.90 5.36 46.26
C VAL A 22 -8.69 5.58 47.76
N VAL A 23 -8.56 6.83 48.21
CA VAL A 23 -8.50 7.18 49.65
C VAL A 23 -9.86 6.93 50.32
N GLU A 24 -10.98 7.22 49.68
CA GLU A 24 -12.32 6.86 50.19
C GLU A 24 -12.48 5.35 50.32
N LEU A 25 -12.12 4.59 49.28
CA LEU A 25 -12.13 3.12 49.27
C LEU A 25 -11.25 2.54 50.40
N GLU A 26 -10.04 3.07 50.61
CA GLU A 26 -9.17 2.65 51.71
C GLU A 26 -9.85 2.86 53.08
N ASN A 27 -10.43 4.03 53.31
CA ASN A 27 -11.12 4.36 54.55
C ASN A 27 -12.36 3.48 54.78
N LEU A 28 -13.13 3.18 53.74
CA LEU A 28 -14.27 2.25 53.80
C LEU A 28 -13.79 0.85 54.21
N LEU A 29 -12.78 0.32 53.52
CA LEU A 29 -12.18 -0.99 53.77
C LEU A 29 -11.59 -1.12 55.19
N ARG A 30 -10.99 -0.06 55.75
CA ARG A 30 -10.49 -0.03 57.13
C ARG A 30 -11.59 -0.12 58.19
N ASN A 31 -12.79 0.37 57.88
CA ASN A 31 -13.92 0.39 58.82
C ASN A 31 -14.82 -0.86 58.68
N SER A 32 -15.03 -1.36 57.46
CA SER A 32 -15.99 -2.43 57.15
C SER A 32 -15.35 -3.79 56.87
N GLY A 33 -14.05 -3.84 56.54
CA GLY A 33 -13.40 -5.04 56.02
C GLY A 33 -13.81 -5.38 54.58
N THR A 34 -13.56 -6.62 54.18
CA THR A 34 -13.67 -7.10 52.78
C THR A 34 -14.85 -8.05 52.50
N ASN A 35 -15.66 -8.38 53.51
CA ASN A 35 -16.76 -9.34 53.37
C ASN A 35 -17.91 -8.78 52.52
N GLN A 36 -18.35 -9.55 51.51
CA GLN A 36 -19.48 -9.22 50.62
C GLN A 36 -19.36 -7.88 49.87
N MET A 37 -18.15 -7.32 49.75
CA MET A 37 -17.93 -6.05 49.04
C MET A 37 -17.42 -6.29 47.61
N SER A 38 -17.95 -5.49 46.68
CA SER A 38 -17.66 -5.51 45.26
C SER A 38 -17.18 -4.16 44.73
N LEU A 39 -16.11 -4.18 43.93
CA LEU A 39 -15.48 -3.02 43.33
C LEU A 39 -15.57 -3.13 41.80
N TYR A 40 -16.18 -2.15 41.15
CA TYR A 40 -16.20 -2.04 39.69
C TYR A 40 -15.11 -1.06 39.24
N ILE A 41 -14.33 -1.44 38.22
CA ILE A 41 -13.29 -0.60 37.61
C ILE A 41 -13.47 -0.63 36.08
N GLU A 42 -13.52 0.54 35.46
CA GLU A 42 -13.56 0.67 34.00
C GLU A 42 -12.51 1.63 33.44
N SER A 43 -12.09 1.41 32.19
CA SER A 43 -11.24 2.35 31.43
C SER A 43 -11.47 2.26 29.92
N ASP A 44 -11.05 3.32 29.21
CA ASP A 44 -10.72 3.26 27.78
C ASP A 44 -9.38 2.53 27.53
N ASP A 45 -8.50 2.47 28.54
CA ASP A 45 -7.12 1.98 28.46
C ASP A 45 -6.99 0.63 29.21
N VAL A 46 -6.78 -0.45 28.46
CA VAL A 46 -6.68 -1.82 29.00
C VAL A 46 -5.42 -1.98 29.87
N LEU A 47 -4.29 -1.35 29.50
CA LEU A 47 -3.05 -1.47 30.26
C LEU A 47 -3.15 -0.74 31.59
N LYS A 48 -3.67 0.50 31.61
CA LYS A 48 -3.95 1.24 32.84
C LYS A 48 -4.97 0.51 33.73
N LEU A 49 -5.98 -0.14 33.15
CA LEU A 49 -6.95 -0.96 33.87
C LEU A 49 -6.29 -2.16 34.56
N GLU A 50 -5.39 -2.87 33.87
CA GLU A 50 -4.61 -3.97 34.46
C GLU A 50 -3.68 -3.48 35.58
N GLU A 51 -2.84 -2.47 35.31
CA GLU A 51 -1.87 -1.93 36.28
C GLU A 51 -2.57 -1.40 37.54
N PHE A 52 -3.66 -0.66 37.38
CA PHE A 52 -4.48 -0.17 38.49
C PHE A 52 -5.09 -1.31 39.31
N SER A 53 -5.64 -2.34 38.67
CA SER A 53 -6.24 -3.50 39.37
C SER A 53 -5.21 -4.27 40.22
N LYS A 54 -3.99 -4.42 39.71
CA LYS A 54 -2.83 -5.00 40.41
C LYS A 54 -2.45 -4.15 41.62
N ASN A 55 -2.42 -2.83 41.47
CA ASN A 55 -2.06 -1.93 42.57
C ASN A 55 -3.14 -1.88 43.67
N VAL A 56 -4.44 -2.00 43.33
CA VAL A 56 -5.52 -2.25 44.33
C VAL A 56 -5.29 -3.55 45.11
N ILE A 57 -4.82 -4.63 44.48
CA ILE A 57 -4.49 -5.89 45.17
C ILE A 57 -3.33 -5.72 46.15
N GLU A 58 -2.26 -4.98 45.79
CA GLU A 58 -1.15 -4.72 46.71
C GLU A 58 -1.55 -3.79 47.86
N LEU A 59 -2.46 -2.83 47.65
CA LEU A 59 -3.09 -2.04 48.71
C LEU A 59 -3.80 -2.96 49.72
N LEU A 60 -4.71 -3.82 49.24
CA LEU A 60 -5.45 -4.78 50.08
C LEU A 60 -4.55 -5.76 50.85
N LYS A 61 -3.42 -6.18 50.25
CA LYS A 61 -2.40 -7.00 50.91
C LYS A 61 -1.66 -6.23 52.01
N GLY A 62 -1.22 -5.00 51.74
CA GLY A 62 -0.54 -4.16 52.73
C GLY A 62 -1.42 -3.83 53.95
N MET A 63 -2.74 -3.73 53.73
CA MET A 63 -3.75 -3.59 54.80
C MET A 63 -3.99 -4.90 55.58
N ASN A 64 -3.39 -6.02 55.16
CA ASN A 64 -3.62 -7.38 55.66
C ASN A 64 -5.08 -7.86 55.53
N LEU A 65 -5.84 -7.32 54.57
CA LEU A 65 -7.26 -7.66 54.35
C LEU A 65 -7.46 -8.87 53.43
N ILE A 66 -6.48 -9.18 52.58
CA ILE A 66 -6.49 -10.34 51.66
C ILE A 66 -5.17 -11.10 51.73
N SER A 67 -5.13 -12.30 51.15
CA SER A 67 -3.91 -13.14 51.13
C SER A 67 -3.79 -14.04 49.90
N TYR A 68 -4.93 -14.44 49.31
CA TYR A 68 -5.00 -15.35 48.16
C TYR A 68 -5.96 -14.77 47.10
N PRO A 69 -5.51 -13.76 46.32
CA PRO A 69 -6.26 -13.26 45.17
C PRO A 69 -6.22 -14.24 43.99
N ALA A 70 -7.25 -14.24 43.15
CA ALA A 70 -7.29 -15.03 41.91
C ALA A 70 -8.01 -14.26 40.77
N ARG A 71 -7.43 -14.20 39.57
CA ARG A 71 -8.07 -13.64 38.36
C ARG A 71 -8.81 -14.74 37.59
N ARG A 72 -10.02 -14.45 37.08
CA ARG A 72 -10.94 -15.40 36.43
C ARG A 72 -11.79 -14.69 35.37
N PRO A 73 -12.06 -15.28 34.19
CA PRO A 73 -13.06 -14.73 33.26
C PRO A 73 -14.48 -14.87 33.82
N LEU A 74 -15.38 -13.97 33.41
CA LEU A 74 -16.76 -13.88 33.88
C LEU A 74 -17.55 -15.20 33.81
N SER A 75 -17.52 -15.89 32.68
CA SER A 75 -18.22 -17.18 32.45
C SER A 75 -17.71 -18.32 33.32
N LEU A 76 -16.53 -18.18 33.95
CA LEU A 76 -16.01 -19.13 34.93
C LEU A 76 -16.46 -18.76 36.36
N PHE A 77 -16.53 -17.45 36.68
CA PHE A 77 -17.13 -16.96 37.93
C PHE A 77 -18.63 -17.28 38.02
N LEU A 78 -19.38 -17.10 36.94
CA LEU A 78 -20.82 -17.37 36.87
C LEU A 78 -21.18 -18.83 37.20
N LYS A 79 -20.28 -19.79 36.94
CA LYS A 79 -20.53 -21.23 37.09
C LYS A 79 -20.43 -21.76 38.54
N GLN A 80 -20.03 -20.94 39.52
CA GLN A 80 -19.86 -21.25 40.97
C GLN A 80 -18.88 -22.39 41.37
N TYR A 81 -18.72 -23.45 40.57
CA TYR A 81 -18.12 -24.75 40.90
C TYR A 81 -16.63 -24.76 41.31
N LEU A 82 -15.93 -23.61 41.32
CA LEU A 82 -14.47 -23.53 41.48
C LEU A 82 -13.99 -22.63 42.64
N MET A 83 -14.91 -22.14 43.48
CA MET A 83 -14.57 -21.33 44.65
C MET A 83 -14.03 -22.18 45.81
N THR A 84 -12.71 -22.40 45.83
CA THR A 84 -12.03 -23.06 46.95
C THR A 84 -12.04 -22.19 48.22
N LYS A 85 -12.19 -22.81 49.40
CA LYS A 85 -12.23 -22.14 50.73
C LYS A 85 -10.98 -21.32 51.11
N THR A 86 -9.95 -21.30 50.25
CA THR A 86 -8.70 -20.58 50.45
C THR A 86 -8.65 -19.23 49.75
N ILE A 87 -9.50 -18.97 48.75
CA ILE A 87 -9.52 -17.70 48.01
C ILE A 87 -10.27 -16.65 48.84
N ASN A 88 -9.69 -15.45 48.99
CA ASN A 88 -10.32 -14.32 49.69
C ASN A 88 -10.38 -13.02 48.89
N CYS A 89 -9.91 -13.02 47.64
CA CYS A 89 -10.22 -11.99 46.64
C CYS A 89 -10.32 -12.61 45.24
N VAL A 90 -11.27 -12.17 44.42
CA VAL A 90 -11.36 -12.53 42.99
C VAL A 90 -11.38 -11.28 42.13
N VAL A 91 -10.58 -11.30 41.06
CA VAL A 91 -10.70 -10.37 39.93
C VAL A 91 -11.48 -11.08 38.84
N ILE A 92 -12.64 -10.54 38.48
CA ILE A 92 -13.44 -10.94 37.34
C ILE A 92 -12.97 -10.14 36.14
N ASP A 93 -12.57 -10.87 35.10
CA ASP A 93 -12.30 -10.32 33.79
C ASP A 93 -13.57 -10.36 32.93
N ALA A 94 -14.04 -9.18 32.53
CA ALA A 94 -15.16 -8.99 31.62
C ALA A 94 -14.75 -8.05 30.45
N ILE A 95 -13.48 -8.14 30.04
CA ILE A 95 -12.93 -7.51 28.83
C ILE A 95 -13.12 -8.45 27.61
N GLU A 96 -12.99 -9.76 27.82
CA GLU A 96 -12.94 -10.80 26.77
C GLU A 96 -14.31 -11.45 26.41
N GLU A 97 -15.45 -10.97 26.94
CA GLU A 97 -16.75 -11.63 26.74
C GLU A 97 -17.82 -10.78 26.04
N ASN A 98 -18.42 -11.37 25.00
CA ASN A 98 -19.63 -10.88 24.33
C ASN A 98 -20.77 -10.54 25.32
N GLU A 99 -21.60 -9.57 24.93
CA GLU A 99 -22.70 -8.94 25.69
C GLU A 99 -23.26 -9.77 26.85
N ILE A 100 -23.25 -9.16 28.05
CA ILE A 100 -23.84 -9.78 29.24
C ILE A 100 -25.37 -9.74 29.10
N ASN A 101 -25.94 -10.81 28.57
CA ASN A 101 -27.39 -10.96 28.48
C ASN A 101 -28.05 -10.97 29.87
N LYS A 102 -29.38 -10.79 29.90
CA LYS A 102 -30.15 -10.65 31.14
C LYS A 102 -29.96 -11.82 32.12
N ASP A 103 -29.82 -13.04 31.62
CA ASP A 103 -29.67 -14.23 32.47
C ASP A 103 -28.26 -14.31 33.09
N LYS A 104 -27.20 -13.97 32.32
CA LYS A 104 -25.85 -13.76 32.88
C LYS A 104 -25.86 -12.64 33.93
N TRP A 105 -26.60 -11.55 33.69
CA TRP A 105 -26.65 -10.38 34.57
C TRP A 105 -27.34 -10.66 35.92
N GLU A 106 -28.50 -11.32 35.93
CA GLU A 106 -29.13 -11.76 37.19
C GLU A 106 -28.24 -12.74 37.97
N LEU A 107 -27.56 -13.67 37.27
CA LEU A 107 -26.64 -14.62 37.88
C LEU A 107 -25.38 -13.95 38.45
N LEU A 108 -24.88 -12.89 37.82
CA LEU A 108 -23.80 -12.04 38.36
C LEU A 108 -24.24 -11.36 39.67
N LYS A 109 -25.41 -10.70 39.67
CA LYS A 109 -25.96 -10.04 40.87
C LYS A 109 -26.18 -11.01 42.02
N GLN A 110 -26.63 -12.23 41.73
CA GLN A 110 -26.76 -13.27 42.75
C GLN A 110 -25.37 -13.70 43.28
N ASN A 111 -24.43 -14.04 42.40
CA ASN A 111 -23.11 -14.51 42.82
C ASN A 111 -22.32 -13.45 43.61
N LEU A 112 -22.50 -12.14 43.31
CA LEU A 112 -21.90 -11.06 44.11
C LEU A 112 -22.46 -11.01 45.53
N LYS A 113 -23.78 -11.16 45.70
CA LYS A 113 -24.46 -11.12 47.02
C LYS A 113 -24.18 -12.38 47.85
N ASP A 114 -24.16 -13.55 47.21
CA ASP A 114 -23.89 -14.85 47.84
C ASP A 114 -22.38 -15.06 48.12
N SER A 115 -21.50 -14.18 47.61
CA SER A 115 -20.04 -14.26 47.79
C SER A 115 -19.56 -13.66 49.11
N HIS A 116 -18.85 -14.44 49.92
CA HIS A 116 -18.06 -13.94 51.06
C HIS A 116 -16.63 -13.51 50.66
N ILE A 117 -16.39 -13.21 49.38
CA ILE A 117 -15.06 -12.94 48.80
C ILE A 117 -15.07 -11.56 48.15
N PHE A 118 -14.05 -10.74 48.44
CA PHE A 118 -13.89 -9.41 47.84
C PHE A 118 -13.76 -9.53 46.32
N THR A 119 -14.65 -8.88 45.58
CA THR A 119 -14.78 -9.11 44.13
C THR A 119 -14.51 -7.84 43.35
N ILE A 120 -13.47 -7.83 42.53
CA ILE A 120 -13.12 -6.75 41.61
C ILE A 120 -13.65 -7.11 40.23
N PHE A 121 -14.41 -6.24 39.58
CA PHE A 121 -14.96 -6.43 38.23
C PHE A 121 -14.25 -5.47 37.27
N LEU A 122 -13.51 -6.00 36.29
CA LEU A 122 -12.80 -5.23 35.27
C LEU A 122 -13.54 -5.29 33.93
N THR A 123 -13.74 -4.15 33.28
CA THR A 123 -14.31 -4.09 31.94
C THR A 123 -13.87 -2.83 31.19
N THR A 124 -13.94 -2.83 29.86
CA THR A 124 -13.74 -1.61 29.08
C THR A 124 -14.96 -0.69 29.20
N LYS A 125 -14.74 0.62 29.10
CA LYS A 125 -15.81 1.63 29.17
C LYS A 125 -16.87 1.45 28.09
N GLU A 126 -16.51 0.96 26.89
CA GLU A 126 -17.48 0.61 25.83
C GLU A 126 -18.50 -0.43 26.33
N HIS A 127 -18.02 -1.57 26.84
CA HIS A 127 -18.88 -2.56 27.50
C HIS A 127 -19.59 -1.99 28.74
N GLY A 128 -18.92 -1.15 29.53
CA GLY A 128 -19.49 -0.44 30.68
C GLY A 128 -20.68 0.45 30.32
N ASP A 129 -20.62 1.17 29.21
CA ASP A 129 -21.71 2.03 28.71
C ASP A 129 -22.87 1.20 28.13
N VAL A 130 -22.59 0.06 27.48
CA VAL A 130 -23.64 -0.90 27.11
C VAL A 130 -24.38 -1.40 28.35
N LEU A 131 -23.66 -1.85 29.39
CA LEU A 131 -24.26 -2.32 30.65
C LEU A 131 -25.08 -1.23 31.36
N ARG A 132 -24.56 0.01 31.43
CA ARG A 132 -25.31 1.15 31.99
C ARG A 132 -26.57 1.48 31.20
N LYS A 133 -26.50 1.45 29.87
CA LYS A 133 -27.63 1.71 28.97
C LYS A 133 -28.70 0.61 29.04
N GLN A 134 -28.30 -0.63 29.31
CA GLN A 134 -29.18 -1.80 29.37
C GLN A 134 -29.81 -2.01 30.76
N TYR A 135 -29.07 -1.76 31.85
CA TYR A 135 -29.51 -2.07 33.22
C TYR A 135 -29.67 -0.84 34.14
N SER A 136 -29.06 0.30 33.81
CA SER A 136 -29.25 1.63 34.44
C SER A 136 -29.33 1.60 35.99
N ASN A 137 -30.53 1.77 36.57
CA ASN A 137 -30.69 1.79 38.04
C ASN A 137 -30.24 0.48 38.71
N ASP A 138 -30.37 -0.65 38.04
CA ASP A 138 -29.99 -1.96 38.57
C ASP A 138 -28.46 -2.15 38.55
N PHE A 139 -27.76 -1.55 37.58
CA PHE A 139 -26.29 -1.47 37.53
C PHE A 139 -25.72 -0.74 38.76
N PHE A 140 -26.24 0.46 39.09
CA PHE A 140 -25.77 1.23 40.24
C PHE A 140 -26.13 0.62 41.62
N ASN A 141 -27.01 -0.38 41.66
CA ASN A 141 -27.34 -1.16 42.86
C ASN A 141 -26.66 -2.55 42.88
N THR A 142 -25.74 -2.82 41.95
CA THR A 142 -25.03 -4.11 41.82
C THR A 142 -23.62 -4.09 42.39
N PHE A 143 -22.94 -2.94 42.39
CA PHE A 143 -21.57 -2.78 42.85
C PHE A 143 -21.48 -1.79 44.02
N ASP A 144 -20.70 -2.11 45.06
CA ASP A 144 -20.60 -1.31 46.28
C ASP A 144 -19.67 -0.09 46.12
N PHE A 145 -18.69 -0.17 45.21
CA PHE A 145 -17.80 0.93 44.86
C PHE A 145 -17.48 0.94 43.36
N VAL A 146 -17.28 2.13 42.79
CA VAL A 146 -17.11 2.35 41.34
C VAL A 146 -15.95 3.32 41.10
N ILE A 147 -14.92 2.88 40.37
CA ILE A 147 -13.78 3.72 39.95
C ILE A 147 -13.75 3.80 38.43
N ARG A 148 -13.48 5.00 37.90
CA ARG A 148 -13.42 5.31 36.47
C ARG A 148 -12.06 5.84 36.07
N LEU A 149 -11.34 5.11 35.22
CA LEU A 149 -10.00 5.46 34.79
C LEU A 149 -10.03 6.07 33.39
N LYS A 150 -9.71 7.35 33.29
CA LYS A 150 -9.25 7.97 32.02
C LYS A 150 -7.84 7.43 31.71
N PRO A 151 -7.39 7.38 30.44
CA PRO A 151 -6.00 7.06 30.08
C PRO A 151 -4.96 7.85 30.88
N TYR A 152 -3.70 7.43 30.89
CA TYR A 152 -2.64 8.20 31.54
C TYR A 152 -2.56 9.62 30.97
N SER A 153 -2.54 10.59 31.88
CA SER A 153 -2.34 12.01 31.58
C SER A 153 -0.89 12.43 31.78
N ILE A 154 -0.46 13.48 31.10
CA ILE A 154 0.92 14.00 31.22
C ILE A 154 1.29 14.39 32.67
N SER A 155 0.30 14.77 33.48
CA SER A 155 0.50 15.02 34.92
C SER A 155 0.72 13.73 35.71
N GLU A 156 -0.01 12.64 35.43
CA GLU A 156 0.22 11.33 36.09
C GLU A 156 1.59 10.74 35.70
N ILE A 157 2.00 10.91 34.44
CA ILE A 157 3.31 10.46 33.95
C ILE A 157 4.46 11.28 34.58
N ILE A 158 4.34 12.62 34.64
CA ILE A 158 5.35 13.47 35.29
C ILE A 158 5.41 13.17 36.79
N SER A 159 4.29 13.17 37.51
CA SER A 159 4.25 12.84 38.94
C SER A 159 4.83 11.44 39.25
N GLY A 160 4.58 10.45 38.37
CA GLY A 160 5.20 9.13 38.46
C GLY A 160 6.70 9.13 38.20
N ALA A 161 7.15 9.87 37.18
CA ALA A 161 8.55 10.00 36.82
C ALA A 161 9.37 10.76 37.88
N ASP A 162 8.76 11.74 38.56
CA ASP A 162 9.32 12.48 39.68
C ASP A 162 9.35 11.62 40.95
N TYR A 163 8.24 10.95 41.30
CA TYR A 163 8.21 9.99 42.41
C TYR A 163 9.26 8.88 42.23
N ALA A 164 9.40 8.35 41.01
CA ALA A 164 10.42 7.36 40.69
C ALA A 164 11.84 7.93 40.73
N LEU A 165 12.04 9.21 40.41
CA LEU A 165 13.32 9.90 40.52
C LEU A 165 13.72 10.15 41.98
N GLU A 166 12.83 10.69 42.80
CA GLU A 166 13.04 10.87 44.25
C GLU A 166 13.40 9.55 44.95
N ASN A 167 12.69 8.47 44.61
CA ASN A 167 12.91 7.14 45.20
C ASN A 167 14.04 6.34 44.51
N SER A 168 14.69 6.87 43.47
CA SER A 168 15.78 6.17 42.76
C SER A 168 17.12 6.16 43.50
N GLY A 169 17.36 7.15 44.37
CA GLY A 169 18.67 7.42 44.96
C GLY A 169 19.70 8.06 44.01
N LEU A 170 19.25 8.58 42.85
CA LEU A 170 20.07 9.44 41.99
C LEU A 170 20.30 10.83 42.64
N THR A 171 21.30 11.55 42.15
CA THR A 171 21.61 12.93 42.55
C THR A 171 21.59 13.86 41.34
N TYR A 172 21.12 15.10 41.49
CA TYR A 172 20.94 16.05 40.40
C TYR A 172 20.86 17.50 40.92
N ASP A 173 21.04 18.49 40.04
CA ASP A 173 20.69 19.90 40.32
C ASP A 173 19.27 20.19 39.83
N GLU A 174 18.36 20.45 40.78
CA GLU A 174 16.96 20.81 40.52
C GLU A 174 16.80 21.95 39.50
N LYS A 175 17.73 22.91 39.45
CA LYS A 175 17.60 24.11 38.60
C LYS A 175 17.96 23.91 37.15
N THR A 176 18.73 22.87 36.84
CA THR A 176 19.16 22.58 35.46
C THR A 176 18.66 21.23 34.96
N PHE A 177 18.59 20.22 35.84
CA PHE A 177 18.15 18.88 35.46
C PHE A 177 16.64 18.78 35.30
N LEU A 178 15.86 19.19 36.32
CA LEU A 178 14.41 18.99 36.30
C LEU A 178 13.71 19.68 35.11
N PRO A 179 14.03 20.93 34.71
CA PRO A 179 13.41 21.54 33.53
C PRO A 179 13.70 20.77 32.24
N ALA A 180 14.93 20.28 32.07
CA ALA A 180 15.31 19.49 30.88
C ALA A 180 14.72 18.07 30.92
N TYR A 181 14.57 17.48 32.11
CA TYR A 181 13.95 16.19 32.35
C TYR A 181 12.45 16.24 32.05
N GLU A 182 11.76 17.28 32.49
CA GLU A 182 10.35 17.53 32.20
C GLU A 182 10.13 17.87 30.71
N GLU A 183 10.97 18.73 30.11
CA GLU A 183 10.97 19.01 28.65
C GLU A 183 11.14 17.71 27.84
N TRP A 184 12.01 16.81 28.29
CA TRP A 184 12.21 15.50 27.68
C TRP A 184 11.01 14.56 27.86
N ILE A 185 10.44 14.44 29.07
CA ILE A 185 9.23 13.63 29.31
C ILE A 185 8.09 14.12 28.42
N ARG A 186 7.90 15.44 28.31
CA ARG A 186 6.90 16.06 27.44
C ARG A 186 7.15 15.73 25.96
N THR A 187 8.41 15.71 25.52
CA THR A 187 8.82 15.34 24.15
C THR A 187 8.55 13.85 23.82
N VAL A 188 8.42 12.97 24.82
CA VAL A 188 8.19 11.52 24.62
C VAL A 188 6.87 10.99 25.20
N TYR A 189 5.97 11.89 25.60
CA TYR A 189 4.80 11.59 26.43
C TYR A 189 3.80 10.59 25.79
N HIS A 190 3.58 10.68 24.49
CA HIS A 190 2.75 9.79 23.64
C HIS A 190 3.23 8.31 23.56
N ARG A 191 4.39 8.00 24.13
CA ARG A 191 4.88 6.63 24.36
C ARG A 191 4.96 6.28 25.85
N ALA A 192 4.67 7.25 26.72
CA ALA A 192 4.66 7.13 28.16
C ALA A 192 3.25 6.85 28.67
N ASP A 193 2.23 7.49 28.10
CA ASP A 193 0.83 7.18 28.35
C ASP A 193 0.48 5.74 27.93
N LEU A 194 0.86 5.33 26.72
CA LEU A 194 0.70 3.96 26.20
C LEU A 194 1.49 2.87 26.97
N GLN A 195 2.37 3.25 27.90
CA GLN A 195 3.25 2.35 28.64
C GLN A 195 3.22 2.54 30.17
N GLY A 196 2.38 3.45 30.69
CA GLY A 196 2.07 3.63 32.10
C GLY A 196 3.26 3.51 33.07
N GLU A 197 3.08 2.64 34.07
CA GLU A 197 4.06 2.36 35.14
C GLU A 197 5.38 1.80 34.57
N ALA A 198 5.31 1.02 33.49
CA ALA A 198 6.48 0.43 32.84
C ALA A 198 7.39 1.47 32.15
N PHE A 199 6.82 2.53 31.56
CA PHE A 199 7.62 3.63 31.01
C PHE A 199 8.38 4.34 32.12
N VAL A 200 7.68 4.71 33.20
CA VAL A 200 8.20 5.44 34.36
C VAL A 200 9.39 4.70 34.98
N GLU A 201 9.23 3.40 35.30
CA GLU A 201 10.36 2.59 35.77
C GLU A 201 11.49 2.48 34.72
N GLY A 202 11.13 2.48 33.44
CA GLY A 202 12.06 2.50 32.32
C GLY A 202 12.91 3.77 32.25
N ILE A 203 12.41 4.93 32.68
CA ILE A 203 13.19 6.20 32.69
C ILE A 203 14.40 6.07 33.61
N ILE A 204 14.18 5.66 34.88
CA ILE A 204 15.25 5.54 35.88
C ILE A 204 16.31 4.53 35.42
N LYS A 205 15.87 3.40 34.85
CA LYS A 205 16.76 2.38 34.24
C LYS A 205 17.57 2.95 33.06
N ARG A 206 17.04 3.93 32.30
CA ARG A 206 17.75 4.64 31.22
C ARG A 206 18.74 5.69 31.76
N LEU A 207 18.34 6.53 32.73
CA LEU A 207 19.21 7.53 33.37
C LEU A 207 20.43 6.92 34.08
N ILE A 208 20.24 5.81 34.81
CA ILE A 208 21.34 5.06 35.44
C ILE A 208 22.34 4.57 34.36
N ARG A 209 21.85 4.03 33.24
CA ARG A 209 22.71 3.56 32.14
C ARG A 209 23.48 4.70 31.46
N GLN A 210 22.88 5.88 31.29
CA GLN A 210 23.55 7.03 30.66
C GLN A 210 24.56 7.69 31.60
N SER A 211 24.25 7.92 32.87
CA SER A 211 25.22 8.42 33.86
C SER A 211 26.40 7.45 34.04
N MET A 212 26.18 6.12 33.94
CA MET A 212 27.28 5.15 33.88
C MET A 212 28.15 5.30 32.61
N LYS A 213 27.54 5.49 31.43
CA LYS A 213 28.29 5.73 30.17
C LYS A 213 29.10 7.03 30.19
N LEU A 214 28.58 8.07 30.85
CA LEU A 214 29.21 9.38 31.00
C LEU A 214 30.20 9.45 32.18
N ASN A 215 30.41 8.35 32.91
CA ASN A 215 31.25 8.25 34.11
C ASN A 215 30.82 9.19 35.27
N GLN A 216 29.52 9.46 35.38
CA GLN A 216 28.89 10.29 36.42
C GLN A 216 28.35 9.47 37.62
N ASP A 217 28.29 8.13 37.49
CA ASP A 217 28.05 7.12 38.55
C ASP A 217 26.91 7.46 39.55
N GLY A 218 25.73 7.83 39.04
CA GLY A 218 24.54 8.15 39.83
C GLY A 218 24.29 9.64 40.09
N ASN A 219 25.20 10.51 39.66
CA ASN A 219 24.89 11.92 39.41
C ASN A 219 24.32 12.07 37.99
N VAL A 220 23.16 12.69 37.83
CA VAL A 220 22.51 12.93 36.54
C VAL A 220 22.41 14.42 36.24
N THR A 221 22.79 14.77 35.02
CA THR A 221 22.81 16.13 34.47
C THR A 221 22.00 16.16 33.17
N PRO A 222 21.72 17.32 32.56
CA PRO A 222 20.97 17.37 31.30
C PRO A 222 21.58 16.49 30.19
N GLU A 223 22.90 16.29 30.19
CA GLU A 223 23.61 15.41 29.26
C GLU A 223 23.35 13.91 29.51
N SER A 224 22.90 13.53 30.71
CA SER A 224 22.48 12.15 31.03
C SER A 224 21.10 11.80 30.44
N ILE A 225 20.35 12.78 29.96
CA ILE A 225 19.03 12.60 29.34
C ILE A 225 19.22 12.05 27.91
N PRO A 226 18.46 11.03 27.47
CA PRO A 226 18.55 10.51 26.09
C PRO A 226 18.30 11.61 25.05
N VAL A 227 19.22 11.78 24.09
CA VAL A 227 19.15 12.84 23.07
C VAL A 227 17.97 12.61 22.12
N TYR A 228 17.06 13.59 22.09
CA TYR A 228 16.05 13.81 21.05
C TYR A 228 16.24 15.22 20.48
N TRP A 229 15.67 15.52 19.31
CA TRP A 229 15.75 16.87 18.74
C TRP A 229 14.95 17.85 19.59
N LYS A 230 15.62 18.92 20.05
CA LYS A 230 14.97 19.99 20.82
C LYS A 230 13.85 20.62 19.99
N ARG A 231 12.72 20.88 20.64
CA ARG A 231 11.57 21.55 20.01
C ARG A 231 11.85 23.04 19.85
N GLU A 232 11.99 23.49 18.62
CA GLU A 232 12.12 24.90 18.24
C GLU A 232 10.76 25.63 18.39
N LEU A 233 10.77 26.98 18.42
CA LEU A 233 9.54 27.76 18.36
C LEU A 233 8.92 27.66 16.96
N SER A 234 7.63 27.37 16.88
CA SER A 234 6.95 27.11 15.61
C SER A 234 6.95 28.32 14.67
N GLU A 235 6.83 29.53 15.21
CA GLU A 235 6.88 30.79 14.44
C GLU A 235 8.25 31.01 13.77
N ASP A 236 9.35 30.69 14.46
CA ASP A 236 10.71 30.82 13.90
C ASP A 236 10.93 29.79 12.77
N VAL A 237 10.46 28.54 12.94
CA VAL A 237 10.61 27.47 11.94
C VAL A 237 9.71 27.69 10.72
N GLN A 238 8.46 28.16 10.90
CA GLN A 238 7.59 28.59 9.80
C GLN A 238 8.30 29.62 8.92
N LYS A 239 8.92 30.61 9.55
CA LYS A 239 9.60 31.70 8.85
C LYS A 239 10.87 31.26 8.13
N ASP A 240 11.70 30.42 8.76
CA ASP A 240 12.88 29.81 8.14
C ASP A 240 12.49 29.06 6.86
N ILE A 241 11.37 28.32 6.88
CA ILE A 241 10.79 27.63 5.71
C ILE A 241 10.28 28.64 4.66
N GLU A 242 9.51 29.66 5.05
CA GLU A 242 8.98 30.66 4.12
C GLU A 242 10.12 31.39 3.40
N ASP A 243 11.11 31.90 4.12
CA ASP A 243 12.25 32.64 3.55
C ASP A 243 13.09 31.72 2.64
N LYS A 244 13.43 30.51 3.09
CA LYS A 244 14.29 29.54 2.38
C LYS A 244 13.69 29.00 1.09
N TYR A 245 12.38 28.76 1.05
CA TYR A 245 11.69 28.19 -0.11
C TYR A 245 10.81 29.21 -0.88
N SER A 246 10.83 30.49 -0.49
CA SER A 246 10.09 31.65 -1.06
C SER A 246 9.95 31.72 -2.59
N LYS A 247 10.96 31.23 -3.33
CA LYS A 247 11.01 31.20 -4.80
C LYS A 247 10.18 30.07 -5.45
N TYR A 248 9.61 29.15 -4.66
CA TYR A 248 8.76 28.06 -5.14
C TYR A 248 7.28 28.35 -4.90
N THR A 249 6.42 27.69 -5.66
CA THR A 249 4.96 27.63 -5.44
C THR A 249 4.61 26.90 -4.13
N SER A 250 3.37 27.09 -3.67
CA SER A 250 2.68 26.28 -2.64
C SER A 250 3.22 26.29 -1.20
N ILE A 251 4.41 26.83 -0.93
CA ILE A 251 5.00 26.87 0.43
C ILE A 251 4.06 27.48 1.48
N LYS A 252 3.45 28.64 1.19
CA LYS A 252 2.47 29.29 2.08
C LYS A 252 1.20 28.46 2.28
N THR A 253 0.74 27.77 1.24
CA THR A 253 -0.42 26.88 1.31
C THR A 253 -0.14 25.70 2.24
N ILE A 254 1.06 25.12 2.19
CA ILE A 254 1.47 24.03 3.08
C ILE A 254 1.60 24.51 4.53
N LEU A 255 2.23 25.66 4.79
CA LEU A 255 2.31 26.21 6.16
C LEU A 255 0.91 26.46 6.75
N ASN A 256 0.00 27.03 5.96
CA ASN A 256 -1.40 27.22 6.35
C ASN A 256 -2.14 25.87 6.57
N LEU A 257 -1.86 24.84 5.77
CA LEU A 257 -2.42 23.49 5.96
C LEU A 257 -2.00 22.90 7.30
N VAL A 258 -0.71 22.94 7.65
CA VAL A 258 -0.23 22.43 8.96
C VAL A 258 -0.88 23.20 10.11
N GLN A 259 -1.01 24.53 10.01
CA GLN A 259 -1.76 25.32 10.99
C GLN A 259 -3.24 24.90 11.08
N THR A 260 -3.94 24.79 9.95
CA THR A 260 -5.36 24.41 9.90
C THR A 260 -5.58 23.02 10.51
N ASN A 261 -4.76 22.04 10.16
CA ASN A 261 -4.83 20.69 10.69
C ASN A 261 -4.60 20.65 12.21
N LYS A 262 -3.72 21.50 12.74
CA LYS A 262 -3.47 21.58 14.19
C LYS A 262 -4.59 22.28 14.95
N GLU A 263 -5.17 23.33 14.38
CA GLU A 263 -6.33 24.03 14.96
C GLU A 263 -7.59 23.15 15.04
N HIS A 264 -7.69 22.12 14.20
CA HIS A 264 -8.81 21.15 14.16
C HIS A 264 -8.49 19.79 14.82
N ASP A 265 -7.33 19.64 15.46
CA ASP A 265 -6.83 18.40 16.08
C ASP A 265 -6.87 17.17 15.14
N ALA A 266 -6.48 17.39 13.88
CA ALA A 266 -6.58 16.40 12.81
C ALA A 266 -5.58 15.23 12.96
N SER A 267 -5.97 14.04 12.49
CA SER A 267 -5.15 12.83 12.57
C SER A 267 -3.85 12.92 11.77
N ARG A 268 -2.79 12.24 12.21
CA ARG A 268 -1.42 12.37 11.67
C ARG A 268 -1.31 12.18 10.15
N ASN A 269 -2.11 11.28 9.57
CA ASN A 269 -2.14 11.06 8.12
C ASN A 269 -2.59 12.29 7.29
N THR A 270 -3.24 13.29 7.90
CA THR A 270 -3.58 14.58 7.23
C THR A 270 -2.38 15.49 7.00
N TYR A 271 -1.22 15.19 7.61
CA TYR A 271 0.05 15.89 7.40
C TYR A 271 0.93 15.20 6.34
N ASN A 272 0.45 14.12 5.72
CA ASN A 272 1.13 13.48 4.60
C ASN A 272 1.02 14.36 3.34
N LEU A 273 2.10 14.50 2.57
CA LEU A 273 2.16 15.37 1.38
C LEU A 273 2.57 14.59 0.13
N CYS A 274 1.88 14.84 -0.98
CA CYS A 274 2.43 14.57 -2.30
C CYS A 274 3.12 15.84 -2.81
N ILE A 275 4.37 15.74 -3.25
CA ILE A 275 5.10 16.85 -3.86
C ILE A 275 5.40 16.47 -5.31
N GLU A 276 5.06 17.33 -6.26
CA GLU A 276 5.36 17.09 -7.68
C GLU A 276 6.53 17.99 -8.11
N THR A 277 7.74 17.42 -8.25
CA THR A 277 8.89 18.15 -8.82
C THR A 277 9.97 17.23 -9.41
N ASN A 278 10.79 17.77 -10.31
CA ASN A 278 11.90 17.05 -10.97
C ASN A 278 13.25 17.22 -10.22
N ASN A 279 13.20 17.44 -8.90
CA ASN A 279 14.38 17.71 -8.07
C ASN A 279 14.24 17.06 -6.69
N ASP A 280 14.67 15.81 -6.57
CA ASP A 280 14.56 15.04 -5.31
C ASP A 280 15.36 15.67 -4.16
N SER A 281 16.45 16.38 -4.45
CA SER A 281 17.22 17.09 -3.42
C SER A 281 16.42 18.21 -2.79
N LEU A 282 15.58 18.92 -3.57
CA LEU A 282 14.67 19.94 -3.05
C LEU A 282 13.60 19.32 -2.15
N VAL A 283 13.03 18.18 -2.55
CA VAL A 283 12.05 17.45 -1.72
C VAL A 283 12.69 16.98 -0.42
N LYS A 284 13.89 16.41 -0.48
CA LYS A 284 14.62 15.91 0.70
C LYS A 284 15.00 17.01 1.70
N ASP A 285 15.43 18.17 1.21
CA ASP A 285 15.76 19.30 2.09
C ASP A 285 14.50 19.96 2.65
N PHE A 286 13.43 20.11 1.86
CA PHE A 286 12.14 20.57 2.36
C PHE A 286 11.57 19.62 3.43
N ALA A 287 11.64 18.30 3.21
CA ALA A 287 11.17 17.29 4.14
C ALA A 287 11.86 17.34 5.52
N ARG A 288 13.14 17.75 5.57
CA ARG A 288 13.87 17.97 6.82
C ARG A 288 13.35 19.17 7.61
N ASP A 289 13.08 20.29 6.94
CA ASP A 289 12.52 21.47 7.61
C ASP A 289 11.05 21.29 7.96
N TYR A 290 10.28 20.58 7.12
CA TYR A 290 8.92 20.16 7.44
C TYR A 290 8.91 19.21 8.66
N ALA A 291 9.86 18.29 8.79
CA ALA A 291 10.03 17.48 9.99
C ALA A 291 10.40 18.32 11.24
N ARG A 292 11.21 19.39 11.09
CA ARG A 292 11.45 20.37 12.17
C ARG A 292 10.16 21.08 12.58
N LEU A 293 9.37 21.53 11.61
CA LEU A 293 8.08 22.19 11.84
C LEU A 293 7.11 21.28 12.61
N LEU A 294 6.96 20.02 12.17
CA LEU A 294 6.08 19.05 12.81
C LEU A 294 6.51 18.64 14.24
N ASN A 295 7.80 18.76 14.61
CA ASN A 295 8.30 18.56 15.98
C ASN A 295 8.35 19.87 16.81
N SER A 296 8.04 21.03 16.24
CA SER A 296 8.12 22.32 16.95
C SER A 296 7.00 22.51 17.99
N GLN A 297 7.21 23.43 18.94
CA GLN A 297 6.49 23.48 20.23
C GLN A 297 4.96 23.61 20.14
N ASN A 298 4.41 24.27 19.12
CA ASN A 298 2.95 24.42 18.96
C ASN A 298 2.30 23.30 18.13
N TYR A 299 3.10 22.49 17.41
CA TYR A 299 2.60 21.49 16.46
C TYR A 299 2.55 20.08 17.04
N ASP A 300 3.64 19.58 17.60
CA ASP A 300 3.68 18.28 18.29
C ASP A 300 3.03 17.11 17.49
N VAL A 301 3.38 17.00 16.20
CA VAL A 301 2.83 15.98 15.28
C VAL A 301 3.76 14.77 15.17
N ILE A 302 5.07 15.00 15.16
CA ILE A 302 6.10 13.93 15.16
C ILE A 302 7.14 14.17 16.26
N TYR A 303 7.79 13.07 16.68
CA TYR A 303 8.64 13.03 17.88
C TYR A 303 10.12 12.76 17.57
N SER A 304 10.44 12.61 16.29
CA SER A 304 11.79 12.47 15.77
C SER A 304 11.82 13.06 14.36
N THR A 305 12.95 13.67 13.99
CA THR A 305 13.21 14.11 12.61
C THR A 305 13.93 13.02 11.81
N PHE A 306 13.57 11.76 12.04
CA PHE A 306 14.07 10.64 11.23
C PHE A 306 13.52 10.76 9.82
N VAL A 307 14.32 11.39 8.95
CA VAL A 307 14.06 11.57 7.51
C VAL A 307 14.89 10.54 6.74
N GLU A 308 14.32 9.35 6.59
CA GLU A 308 14.85 8.31 5.71
C GLU A 308 14.31 8.48 4.29
N GLU A 309 15.17 8.24 3.31
CA GLU A 309 14.88 8.35 1.88
C GLU A 309 14.72 6.94 1.30
N VAL A 310 13.49 6.44 1.33
CA VAL A 310 13.15 5.07 0.98
C VAL A 310 12.83 4.97 -0.52
N ASP A 311 13.50 4.06 -1.21
CA ASP A 311 13.07 3.62 -2.53
C ASP A 311 11.80 2.79 -2.37
N VAL A 312 10.72 3.16 -3.06
CA VAL A 312 9.40 2.50 -2.94
C VAL A 312 9.49 0.97 -3.05
N ARG A 313 10.39 0.43 -3.90
CA ARG A 313 10.58 -1.03 -4.08
C ARG A 313 11.04 -1.75 -2.81
N LYS A 314 11.58 -1.02 -1.83
CA LYS A 314 12.09 -1.56 -0.56
C LYS A 314 11.08 -1.52 0.57
N LEU A 315 9.90 -0.89 0.40
CA LEU A 315 8.90 -0.83 1.46
C LEU A 315 8.39 -2.22 1.87
N ILE A 316 8.32 -3.17 0.92
CA ILE A 316 8.01 -4.58 1.21
C ILE A 316 9.12 -5.25 2.06
N GLU A 317 10.37 -4.81 1.91
CA GLU A 317 11.53 -5.33 2.66
C GLU A 317 11.65 -4.72 4.07
N MET A 318 10.86 -3.69 4.40
CA MET A 318 10.92 -2.96 5.68
C MET A 318 10.02 -3.59 6.75
N ASP A 319 10.54 -4.63 7.40
CA ASP A 319 9.99 -5.17 8.64
C ASP A 319 9.69 -4.06 9.66
N ASN A 320 8.55 -4.15 10.35
CA ASN A 320 8.16 -3.27 11.46
C ASN A 320 7.95 -1.78 11.11
N LEU A 321 7.56 -1.41 9.89
CA LEU A 321 7.15 -0.04 9.53
C LEU A 321 6.17 0.61 10.53
N GLN A 322 5.23 -0.17 11.09
CA GLN A 322 4.26 0.29 12.09
C GLN A 322 4.88 0.68 13.45
N ASN A 323 6.15 0.34 13.69
CA ASN A 323 6.93 0.69 14.89
C ASN A 323 7.98 1.79 14.62
N GLN A 324 7.95 2.43 13.44
CA GLN A 324 8.82 3.55 13.10
C GLN A 324 8.13 4.89 13.42
N HIS A 325 8.92 5.92 13.76
CA HIS A 325 8.40 7.22 14.23
C HIS A 325 9.17 8.39 13.61
N GLY A 326 8.52 9.25 12.83
CA GLY A 326 9.18 10.36 12.13
C GLY A 326 8.53 10.71 10.79
N LEU A 327 9.35 10.98 9.77
CA LEU A 327 8.88 11.36 8.44
C LEU A 327 9.66 10.61 7.35
N ILE A 328 8.99 9.78 6.55
CA ILE A 328 9.66 9.08 5.43
C ILE A 328 9.49 9.87 4.13
N VAL A 329 10.58 10.03 3.38
CA VAL A 329 10.56 10.52 1.99
C VAL A 329 10.61 9.31 1.07
N VAL A 330 9.58 9.12 0.25
CA VAL A 330 9.50 8.01 -0.71
C VAL A 330 9.79 8.50 -2.12
N LYS A 331 10.65 7.75 -2.82
CA LYS A 331 11.11 8.02 -4.20
C LYS A 331 10.99 6.78 -5.08
N GLY A 332 11.22 6.96 -6.39
CA GLY A 332 11.22 5.88 -7.38
C GLY A 332 9.83 5.45 -7.85
N LEU A 333 8.76 6.14 -7.43
CA LEU A 333 7.38 5.87 -7.88
C LEU A 333 7.21 6.10 -9.38
N ASP A 334 7.78 7.19 -9.90
CA ASP A 334 7.76 7.50 -11.33
C ASP A 334 8.61 6.52 -12.17
N ASP A 335 9.46 5.71 -11.51
CA ASP A 335 10.31 4.66 -12.11
C ASP A 335 9.78 3.24 -11.85
N LEU A 336 8.55 3.09 -11.30
CA LEU A 336 7.91 1.79 -11.12
C LEU A 336 7.37 1.26 -12.45
N ASP A 337 7.68 0.00 -12.75
CA ASP A 337 6.96 -0.72 -13.79
C ASP A 337 5.69 -1.31 -13.17
N LEU A 338 4.52 -0.74 -13.47
CA LEU A 338 3.26 -1.18 -12.86
C LEU A 338 2.74 -2.51 -13.42
N GLU A 339 3.40 -3.07 -14.45
CA GLU A 339 3.20 -4.45 -14.92
C GLU A 339 4.04 -5.47 -14.11
N GLU A 340 5.02 -5.02 -13.31
CA GLU A 340 5.85 -5.86 -12.44
C GLU A 340 5.21 -6.05 -11.04
N GLU A 341 4.98 -7.30 -10.62
CA GLU A 341 4.27 -7.62 -9.35
C GLU A 341 4.92 -7.00 -8.10
N THR A 342 6.26 -6.98 -8.03
CA THR A 342 7.04 -6.38 -6.93
C THR A 342 6.84 -4.86 -6.87
N SER A 343 6.90 -4.19 -8.01
CA SER A 343 6.65 -2.75 -8.14
C SER A 343 5.21 -2.39 -7.78
N LYS A 344 4.23 -3.21 -8.17
CA LYS A 344 2.82 -3.04 -7.81
C LYS A 344 2.55 -3.26 -6.32
N ALA A 345 3.04 -4.36 -5.74
CA ALA A 345 2.93 -4.64 -4.30
C ALA A 345 3.62 -3.56 -3.44
N SER A 346 4.67 -2.92 -3.96
CA SER A 346 5.35 -1.80 -3.30
C SER A 346 4.47 -0.55 -3.24
N LEU A 347 3.72 -0.27 -4.31
CA LEU A 347 2.76 0.84 -4.37
C LEU A 347 1.55 0.59 -3.46
N ASP A 348 1.01 -0.65 -3.45
CA ASP A 348 -0.11 -1.01 -2.58
C ASP A 348 0.28 -0.96 -1.08
N CYS A 349 1.48 -1.45 -0.72
CA CYS A 349 2.04 -1.33 0.62
C CYS A 349 2.18 0.15 1.07
N LEU A 350 2.63 1.02 0.18
CA LEU A 350 2.72 2.47 0.42
C LEU A 350 1.33 3.09 0.65
N LEU A 351 0.35 2.75 -0.19
CA LEU A 351 -1.02 3.26 -0.10
C LEU A 351 -1.72 2.84 1.20
N GLU A 352 -1.52 1.61 1.66
CA GLU A 352 -2.01 1.14 2.97
C GLU A 352 -1.40 1.95 4.12
N ASN A 353 -0.07 2.10 4.13
CA ASN A 353 0.66 2.81 5.19
C ASN A 353 0.34 4.31 5.25
N ILE A 354 0.12 4.96 4.10
CA ILE A 354 -0.35 6.36 4.00
C ILE A 354 -1.77 6.51 4.55
N SER A 355 -2.67 5.56 4.21
CA SER A 355 -4.09 5.65 4.57
C SER A 355 -4.34 5.38 6.05
N ASN A 356 -3.47 4.61 6.71
CA ASN A 356 -3.62 4.19 8.09
C ASN A 356 -3.43 5.35 9.09
N SER A 357 -4.54 5.85 9.66
CA SER A 357 -4.53 6.93 10.66
C SER A 357 -3.91 6.55 12.02
N LYS A 358 -3.62 5.25 12.26
CA LYS A 358 -2.89 4.76 13.45
C LYS A 358 -1.37 4.70 13.23
N ASN A 359 -0.88 5.05 12.04
CA ASN A 359 0.54 5.08 11.74
C ASN A 359 1.24 6.24 12.49
N ASP A 360 2.43 5.99 13.05
CA ASP A 360 3.22 6.99 13.79
C ASP A 360 4.24 7.71 12.89
N LEU A 361 4.15 7.46 11.57
CA LEU A 361 4.89 8.11 10.49
C LEU A 361 4.06 9.18 9.79
N VAL A 362 4.76 10.23 9.31
CA VAL A 362 4.29 11.13 8.25
C VAL A 362 5.01 10.78 6.94
N TRP A 363 4.32 10.91 5.82
CA TRP A 363 4.82 10.50 4.50
C TRP A 363 4.93 11.71 3.57
N ILE A 364 6.10 11.88 2.94
CA ILE A 364 6.29 12.77 1.80
C ILE A 364 6.65 11.92 0.58
N VAL A 365 5.87 12.05 -0.49
CA VAL A 365 6.06 11.27 -1.72
C VAL A 365 6.40 12.22 -2.87
N ASN A 366 7.52 12.01 -3.57
CA ASN A 366 7.77 12.70 -4.84
C ASN A 366 7.23 11.84 -5.99
N THR A 367 6.15 12.28 -6.64
CA THR A 367 5.59 11.54 -7.79
C THR A 367 4.68 12.38 -8.69
N LYS A 368 4.58 11.96 -9.95
CA LYS A 368 3.58 12.40 -10.92
C LYS A 368 2.38 11.47 -11.03
N LEU A 369 2.35 10.32 -10.32
CA LEU A 369 1.25 9.36 -10.36
C LEU A 369 -0.03 9.93 -9.70
N ASP A 370 -1.09 10.11 -10.49
CA ASP A 370 -2.33 10.72 -10.00
C ASP A 370 -3.06 9.86 -8.95
N CYS A 371 -2.86 8.53 -8.94
CA CYS A 371 -3.42 7.65 -7.92
C CYS A 371 -2.90 7.89 -6.49
N ILE A 372 -1.75 8.57 -6.34
CA ILE A 372 -1.22 9.07 -5.06
C ILE A 372 -1.77 10.46 -4.74
N LYS A 373 -1.94 11.32 -5.76
CA LYS A 373 -2.49 12.67 -5.61
C LYS A 373 -3.98 12.65 -5.20
N ASP A 374 -4.74 11.65 -5.67
CA ASP A 374 -6.12 11.38 -5.24
C ASP A 374 -6.22 10.91 -3.76
N LYS A 375 -5.09 10.73 -3.07
CA LYS A 375 -4.98 10.20 -1.70
C LYS A 375 -4.22 11.10 -0.72
N LEU A 376 -3.61 12.18 -1.20
CA LEU A 376 -2.74 13.07 -0.44
C LEU A 376 -2.98 14.52 -0.81
N GLU A 377 -2.80 15.44 0.14
CA GLU A 377 -2.69 16.86 -0.18
C GLU A 377 -1.47 17.09 -1.09
N SER A 378 -1.72 17.56 -2.31
CA SER A 378 -0.79 17.47 -3.43
C SER A 378 -0.35 18.83 -3.93
N PHE A 379 0.96 19.08 -3.90
CA PHE A 379 1.56 20.40 -4.14
C PHE A 379 2.65 20.34 -5.20
N LYS A 380 2.53 21.18 -6.23
CA LYS A 380 3.59 21.32 -7.25
C LYS A 380 4.68 22.26 -6.73
N PHE A 381 5.94 21.84 -6.84
CA PHE A 381 7.11 22.64 -6.46
C PHE A 381 7.77 23.18 -7.74
N ILE A 382 7.20 24.27 -8.24
CA ILE A 382 7.60 24.98 -9.46
C ILE A 382 8.32 26.26 -9.05
N GLU A 383 9.50 26.49 -9.61
CA GLU A 383 10.25 27.75 -9.41
C GLU A 383 9.53 28.89 -10.13
N LYS A 384 9.20 29.96 -9.40
CA LYS A 384 8.46 31.14 -9.89
C LYS A 384 9.24 31.85 -11.00
N ALA A 385 8.95 31.54 -12.26
CA ALA A 385 9.53 32.18 -13.44
C ALA A 385 8.43 32.63 -14.43
N PRO A 386 8.72 33.57 -15.36
CA PRO A 386 7.73 34.02 -16.32
C PRO A 386 7.41 32.96 -17.39
N SER A 387 6.12 32.74 -17.61
CA SER A 387 5.56 31.93 -18.71
C SER A 387 5.95 32.49 -20.08
N LYS A 388 5.86 31.68 -21.14
CA LYS A 388 6.40 32.03 -22.46
C LYS A 388 5.35 32.45 -23.47
N ILE A 389 5.70 33.43 -24.30
CA ILE A 389 4.86 33.97 -25.37
C ILE A 389 5.53 33.81 -26.75
N ASN A 390 4.73 33.43 -27.73
CA ASN A 390 5.10 33.40 -29.15
C ASN A 390 3.90 33.85 -30.00
N VAL A 391 4.07 33.87 -31.31
CA VAL A 391 3.02 34.16 -32.30
C VAL A 391 3.07 33.17 -33.46
N ASP A 392 1.95 33.00 -34.15
CA ASP A 392 1.84 32.21 -35.37
C ASP A 392 2.71 32.71 -36.54
N LYS A 393 2.96 34.03 -36.62
CA LYS A 393 3.76 34.65 -37.69
C LYS A 393 4.60 35.84 -37.23
N GLN A 394 5.77 35.99 -37.86
CA GLN A 394 6.70 37.12 -37.64
C GLN A 394 6.48 38.29 -38.61
N GLU A 395 5.53 38.15 -39.54
CA GLU A 395 5.11 39.17 -40.50
C GLU A 395 3.60 39.04 -40.73
N CYS A 396 2.87 40.16 -40.76
CA CYS A 396 1.42 40.20 -40.99
C CYS A 396 0.99 41.50 -41.67
N ASP A 397 -0.24 41.54 -42.16
CA ASP A 397 -0.85 42.77 -42.71
C ASP A 397 -1.64 43.57 -41.65
N ILE A 398 -1.83 44.87 -41.89
CA ILE A 398 -2.75 45.72 -41.10
C ILE A 398 -4.18 45.17 -41.25
N ASN A 399 -4.98 45.22 -40.18
CA ASN A 399 -6.32 44.63 -40.13
C ASN A 399 -6.35 43.10 -40.34
N GLU A 400 -5.19 42.43 -40.33
CA GLU A 400 -5.08 40.98 -40.25
C GLU A 400 -5.03 40.52 -38.78
N ILE A 401 -5.39 39.27 -38.52
CA ILE A 401 -5.30 38.64 -37.19
C ILE A 401 -3.90 38.04 -37.01
N ILE A 402 -3.23 38.33 -35.89
CA ILE A 402 -2.14 37.53 -35.35
C ILE A 402 -2.70 36.61 -34.28
N THR A 403 -2.29 35.34 -34.28
CA THR A 403 -2.60 34.42 -33.17
C THR A 403 -1.45 34.45 -32.17
N ILE A 404 -1.69 35.06 -31.01
CA ILE A 404 -0.74 35.05 -29.89
C ILE A 404 -0.84 33.69 -29.21
N LEU A 405 0.30 33.01 -29.05
CA LEU A 405 0.40 31.66 -28.51
C LEU A 405 1.14 31.73 -27.16
N GLY A 406 0.39 31.57 -26.06
CA GLY A 406 0.94 31.52 -24.71
C GLY A 406 1.11 30.09 -24.23
N LYS A 407 2.30 29.78 -23.70
CA LYS A 407 2.58 28.54 -22.99
C LYS A 407 2.88 28.85 -21.53
N SER A 408 1.99 28.45 -20.63
CA SER A 408 2.23 28.64 -19.21
C SER A 408 3.26 27.64 -18.67
N GLN A 409 4.04 28.06 -17.69
CA GLN A 409 4.87 27.18 -16.87
C GLN A 409 4.02 26.35 -15.88
N SER A 410 2.85 26.87 -15.47
CA SER A 410 1.91 26.20 -14.56
C SER A 410 0.47 26.59 -14.86
N ASN A 411 -0.48 25.66 -14.72
CA ASN A 411 -1.90 25.97 -14.70
C ASN A 411 -2.31 26.80 -13.46
N GLU A 412 -1.50 26.85 -12.42
CA GLU A 412 -1.72 27.73 -11.26
C GLU A 412 -1.46 29.23 -11.58
N PHE A 413 -0.81 29.55 -12.70
CA PHE A 413 -0.47 30.93 -13.07
C PHE A 413 -1.58 31.58 -13.90
N SER A 414 -1.79 32.87 -13.66
CA SER A 414 -2.63 33.74 -14.51
C SER A 414 -1.74 34.75 -15.25
N HIS A 415 -2.27 35.31 -16.34
CA HIS A 415 -1.50 36.16 -17.24
C HIS A 415 -2.23 37.42 -17.69
N GLU A 416 -1.45 38.44 -18.03
CA GLU A 416 -1.91 39.63 -18.73
C GLU A 416 -1.12 39.80 -20.03
N ILE A 417 -1.82 39.97 -21.15
CA ILE A 417 -1.21 40.17 -22.47
C ILE A 417 -1.25 41.66 -22.80
N TYR A 418 -0.08 42.20 -23.15
CA TYR A 418 0.09 43.58 -23.60
C TYR A 418 0.59 43.61 -25.04
N VAL A 419 0.10 44.56 -25.84
CA VAL A 419 0.69 44.92 -27.13
C VAL A 419 1.61 46.13 -26.95
N ASN A 420 2.82 46.10 -27.51
CA ASN A 420 3.66 47.27 -27.67
C ASN A 420 3.58 47.78 -29.12
N TRP A 421 3.16 49.03 -29.29
CA TRP A 421 3.16 49.72 -30.57
C TRP A 421 3.77 51.11 -30.41
N ASN A 422 4.80 51.42 -31.22
CA ASN A 422 5.54 52.69 -31.16
C ASN A 422 6.00 53.10 -29.75
N GLY A 423 6.36 52.11 -28.89
CA GLY A 423 6.84 52.35 -27.53
C GLY A 423 5.75 52.62 -26.49
N LYS A 424 4.46 52.39 -26.81
CA LYS A 424 3.35 52.37 -25.86
C LYS A 424 2.91 50.93 -25.60
N ASP A 425 2.76 50.56 -24.34
CA ASP A 425 2.09 49.31 -23.95
C ASP A 425 0.58 49.54 -23.75
N GLU A 426 -0.26 48.65 -24.27
CA GLU A 426 -1.69 48.59 -24.00
C GLU A 426 -2.09 47.16 -23.63
N LYS A 427 -2.89 46.98 -22.57
CA LYS A 427 -3.37 45.66 -22.15
C LYS A 427 -4.51 45.20 -23.07
N ILE A 428 -4.34 44.06 -23.72
CA ILE A 428 -5.29 43.52 -24.70
C ILE A 428 -6.07 42.30 -24.18
N ALA A 429 -5.53 41.56 -23.20
CA ALA A 429 -6.22 40.42 -22.59
C ALA A 429 -5.79 40.16 -21.13
N SER A 430 -6.67 39.48 -20.40
CA SER A 430 -6.32 38.67 -19.22
C SER A 430 -6.54 37.20 -19.56
N VAL A 431 -5.77 36.30 -18.94
CA VAL A 431 -5.98 34.84 -19.01
C VAL A 431 -5.96 34.29 -17.59
N ASP A 432 -7.09 33.73 -17.16
CA ASP A 432 -7.22 33.14 -15.83
C ASP A 432 -6.42 31.83 -15.69
N SER A 433 -6.08 31.49 -14.45
CA SER A 433 -5.47 30.20 -14.08
C SER A 433 -6.35 29.02 -14.50
N GLY A 434 -5.70 27.92 -14.86
CA GLY A 434 -6.31 26.66 -15.30
C GLY A 434 -5.79 26.16 -16.66
N LYS A 435 -4.95 26.94 -17.36
CA LYS A 435 -4.52 26.65 -18.74
C LYS A 435 -3.00 26.55 -18.88
N ASN A 436 -2.50 25.37 -19.27
CA ASN A 436 -1.09 25.18 -19.64
C ASN A 436 -0.73 25.78 -21.01
N SER A 437 -1.73 25.99 -21.88
CA SER A 437 -1.57 26.64 -23.18
C SER A 437 -2.83 27.43 -23.51
N PHE A 438 -2.67 28.57 -24.18
CA PHE A 438 -3.78 29.41 -24.60
C PHE A 438 -3.42 30.17 -25.88
N GLU A 439 -4.45 30.49 -26.65
CA GLU A 439 -4.37 31.32 -27.84
C GLU A 439 -5.20 32.60 -27.67
N HIS A 440 -4.75 33.70 -28.26
CA HIS A 440 -5.49 34.95 -28.34
C HIS A 440 -5.35 35.56 -29.75
N ALA A 441 -6.45 35.57 -30.49
CA ALA A 441 -6.53 36.20 -31.80
C ALA A 441 -6.63 37.72 -31.65
N TYR A 442 -5.57 38.43 -32.04
CA TYR A 442 -5.49 39.90 -32.00
C TYR A 442 -5.43 40.47 -33.42
N THR A 443 -6.48 41.17 -33.84
CA THR A 443 -6.49 41.92 -35.10
C THR A 443 -5.64 43.17 -34.97
N ILE A 444 -4.60 43.33 -35.80
CA ILE A 444 -3.80 44.56 -35.83
C ILE A 444 -4.69 45.75 -36.22
N PRO A 445 -4.91 46.76 -35.36
CA PRO A 445 -5.90 47.80 -35.63
C PRO A 445 -5.54 48.64 -36.87
N LEU A 446 -6.53 48.87 -37.74
CA LEU A 446 -6.36 49.75 -38.92
C LEU A 446 -5.92 51.18 -38.53
N SER A 447 -6.22 51.61 -37.28
CA SER A 447 -5.77 52.88 -36.71
C SER A 447 -4.24 53.00 -36.59
N PHE A 448 -3.51 51.90 -36.39
CA PHE A 448 -2.05 51.91 -36.26
C PHE A 448 -1.36 52.40 -37.54
N ALA A 449 -1.96 52.21 -38.72
CA ALA A 449 -1.43 52.73 -39.97
C ALA A 449 -1.38 54.28 -40.01
N ASN A 450 -2.22 54.98 -39.23
CA ASN A 450 -2.19 56.44 -39.15
C ASN A 450 -0.90 56.96 -38.47
N ASP A 451 -0.26 56.17 -37.60
CA ASP A 451 1.05 56.51 -37.01
C ASP A 451 2.20 56.38 -38.02
N LEU A 452 1.94 55.79 -39.21
CA LEU A 452 2.92 55.52 -40.26
C LEU A 452 2.63 56.31 -41.55
N PRO A 453 2.52 57.66 -41.52
CA PRO A 453 2.12 58.46 -42.69
C PRO A 453 3.14 58.42 -43.83
N ASN A 454 4.43 58.18 -43.53
CA ASN A 454 5.53 58.17 -44.50
C ASN A 454 6.22 56.79 -44.61
N GLN A 455 5.63 55.74 -44.05
CA GLN A 455 6.22 54.39 -44.01
C GLN A 455 5.19 53.34 -44.42
N THR A 456 5.66 52.25 -45.03
CA THR A 456 4.85 51.13 -45.53
C THR A 456 4.70 49.98 -44.54
N GLU A 457 5.45 50.04 -43.45
CA GLU A 457 5.57 48.98 -42.44
C GLU A 457 5.87 49.57 -41.06
N GLY A 458 5.56 48.81 -40.01
CA GLY A 458 5.88 49.12 -38.62
C GLY A 458 6.32 47.88 -37.85
N LYS A 459 6.49 48.04 -36.54
CA LYS A 459 6.89 46.95 -35.63
C LYS A 459 5.95 46.88 -34.44
N VAL A 460 5.45 45.68 -34.19
CA VAL A 460 4.65 45.34 -33.01
C VAL A 460 5.37 44.23 -32.23
N SER A 461 5.23 44.20 -30.92
CA SER A 461 5.60 43.04 -30.11
C SER A 461 4.55 42.83 -29.01
N PHE A 462 4.52 41.63 -28.44
CA PHE A 462 3.59 41.29 -27.37
C PHE A 462 4.37 40.90 -26.11
N ARG A 463 3.97 41.45 -24.96
CA ARG A 463 4.49 41.08 -23.64
C ARG A 463 3.46 40.23 -22.91
N LEU A 464 3.93 39.20 -22.22
CA LEU A 464 3.14 38.38 -21.32
C LEU A 464 3.63 38.59 -19.89
N ASP A 465 2.80 39.22 -19.07
CA ASP A 465 3.04 39.38 -17.64
C ASP A 465 2.44 38.19 -16.89
N THR A 466 3.20 37.59 -15.96
CA THR A 466 2.86 36.33 -15.28
C THR A 466 2.67 36.54 -13.79
N TYR A 467 1.60 35.95 -13.24
CA TYR A 467 1.17 36.11 -11.85
C TYR A 467 0.85 34.78 -11.18
N TYR A 468 1.06 34.71 -9.87
CA TYR A 468 0.67 33.59 -9.01
C TYR A 468 0.00 34.11 -7.74
N ASN A 469 -1.24 33.68 -7.47
CA ASN A 469 -2.06 34.19 -6.36
C ASN A 469 -2.15 35.75 -6.30
N GLY A 470 -2.04 36.41 -7.46
CA GLY A 470 -2.02 37.87 -7.59
C GLY A 470 -0.64 38.54 -7.43
N GLU A 471 0.40 37.81 -7.00
CA GLU A 471 1.79 38.28 -6.96
C GLU A 471 2.40 38.23 -8.38
N PHE A 472 3.03 39.33 -8.82
CA PHE A 472 3.72 39.39 -10.13
C PHE A 472 5.05 38.65 -10.07
N ILE A 473 5.23 37.66 -10.95
CA ILE A 473 6.45 36.85 -11.07
C ILE A 473 7.46 37.48 -12.04
N GLY A 474 6.98 38.01 -13.18
CA GLY A 474 7.84 38.52 -14.24
C GLY A 474 7.16 38.56 -15.60
N SER A 475 7.93 38.95 -16.62
CA SER A 475 7.48 39.12 -18.00
C SER A 475 8.29 38.30 -19.00
N ASP A 476 7.65 37.92 -20.10
CA ASP A 476 8.29 37.44 -21.34
C ASP A 476 7.82 38.31 -22.51
N THR A 477 8.57 38.40 -23.62
CA THR A 477 8.23 39.32 -24.72
C THR A 477 8.67 38.76 -26.08
N THR A 478 7.81 38.86 -27.09
CA THR A 478 8.11 38.40 -28.44
C THR A 478 9.24 39.22 -29.10
N SER A 479 9.85 38.64 -30.12
CA SER A 479 10.55 39.41 -31.15
C SER A 479 9.65 40.49 -31.77
N ASN A 480 10.26 41.51 -32.36
CA ASN A 480 9.55 42.53 -33.13
C ASN A 480 8.99 41.90 -34.42
N ILE A 481 7.67 41.86 -34.52
CA ILE A 481 6.90 41.36 -35.66
C ILE A 481 6.73 42.51 -36.67
N ARG A 482 6.90 42.20 -37.96
CA ARG A 482 6.78 43.18 -39.05
C ARG A 482 5.31 43.33 -39.47
N VAL A 483 4.73 44.50 -39.22
CA VAL A 483 3.38 44.85 -39.68
C VAL A 483 3.50 45.55 -41.02
N ILE A 484 2.96 44.98 -42.09
CA ILE A 484 2.86 45.58 -43.41
C ILE A 484 1.53 46.32 -43.53
N ILE A 485 1.50 47.43 -44.26
CA ILE A 485 0.26 48.02 -44.77
C ILE A 485 0.07 47.47 -46.20
N PRO A 486 -0.93 46.62 -46.53
CA PRO A 486 -1.16 46.14 -47.90
C PRO A 486 -1.22 47.22 -48.98
N GLU A 487 -0.95 46.80 -50.22
CA GLU A 487 -1.20 47.59 -51.45
C GLU A 487 -2.70 47.88 -51.69
N THR A 488 -3.62 47.24 -50.97
CA THR A 488 -5.06 47.57 -50.98
C THR A 488 -5.38 48.85 -50.19
N TYR A 489 -4.53 49.23 -49.23
CA TYR A 489 -4.69 50.45 -48.41
C TYR A 489 -3.86 51.64 -48.91
N LYS A 490 -3.50 51.67 -50.19
CA LYS A 490 -2.92 52.88 -50.81
C LYS A 490 -3.99 53.93 -51.07
N SER A 491 -3.56 55.18 -51.24
CA SER A 491 -4.48 56.31 -51.46
C SER A 491 -5.33 56.10 -52.72
N VAL A 492 -6.62 56.42 -52.66
CA VAL A 492 -7.59 56.05 -53.71
C VAL A 492 -7.93 57.22 -54.63
N ILE A 493 -8.21 56.90 -55.89
CA ILE A 493 -8.81 57.83 -56.85
C ILE A 493 -10.31 57.52 -56.87
N GLU A 494 -11.08 58.20 -56.03
CA GLU A 494 -12.50 57.96 -55.80
C GLU A 494 -13.28 58.13 -57.11
N LEU A 495 -13.19 59.33 -57.69
CA LEU A 495 -13.92 59.72 -58.90
C LEU A 495 -13.00 60.43 -59.89
N VAL A 496 -13.10 60.04 -61.17
CA VAL A 496 -12.52 60.78 -62.29
C VAL A 496 -13.70 61.27 -63.10
N GLU A 497 -14.11 62.52 -62.87
CA GLU A 497 -15.13 63.18 -63.66
C GLU A 497 -14.50 63.57 -65.01
N VAL A 498 -15.05 63.05 -66.10
CA VAL A 498 -14.67 63.43 -67.47
C VAL A 498 -15.90 63.95 -68.18
N VAL A 499 -15.85 65.20 -68.59
CA VAL A 499 -16.88 65.90 -69.38
C VAL A 499 -16.20 66.63 -70.53
N LYS A 500 -16.95 67.18 -71.49
CA LYS A 500 -16.37 68.15 -72.43
C LYS A 500 -15.94 69.43 -71.70
N GLU A 501 -15.05 70.21 -72.31
CA GLU A 501 -14.63 71.54 -71.83
C GLU A 501 -15.83 72.50 -71.61
N ASP A 502 -16.93 72.33 -72.35
CA ASP A 502 -18.19 73.09 -72.19
C ASP A 502 -19.14 72.55 -71.09
N GLY A 503 -18.80 71.42 -70.47
CA GLY A 503 -19.60 70.75 -69.43
C GLY A 503 -20.68 69.77 -69.95
N SER A 504 -20.74 69.51 -71.25
CA SER A 504 -21.69 68.54 -71.84
C SER A 504 -21.22 67.08 -71.72
N LYS A 505 -22.16 66.15 -71.94
CA LYS A 505 -21.96 64.70 -71.82
C LYS A 505 -21.18 64.12 -73.00
N LEU A 506 -20.53 62.97 -72.76
CA LEU A 506 -19.70 62.26 -73.74
C LEU A 506 -20.50 61.45 -74.79
N ASP A 507 -21.83 61.53 -74.78
CA ASP A 507 -22.74 60.76 -75.65
C ASP A 507 -22.68 61.22 -77.13
N GLU A 508 -22.37 62.50 -77.37
CA GLU A 508 -22.15 63.09 -78.69
C GLU A 508 -20.77 63.78 -78.70
N PHE A 509 -19.76 63.15 -79.30
CA PHE A 509 -18.36 63.61 -79.25
C PHE A 509 -17.78 63.80 -80.66
N GLU A 510 -17.26 65.00 -80.97
CA GLU A 510 -16.60 65.33 -82.25
C GLU A 510 -15.06 65.28 -82.11
N PRO A 511 -14.38 64.24 -82.66
CA PRO A 511 -12.92 64.14 -82.60
C PRO A 511 -12.22 65.31 -83.29
N ASN A 512 -11.02 65.65 -82.83
CA ASN A 512 -10.20 66.77 -83.30
C ASN A 512 -10.78 68.18 -83.06
N LYS A 513 -11.97 68.30 -82.43
CA LYS A 513 -12.53 69.57 -81.93
C LYS A 513 -12.72 69.55 -80.41
N ASP A 514 -13.47 68.57 -79.94
CA ASP A 514 -13.93 68.54 -78.55
C ASP A 514 -12.78 68.23 -77.60
N ARG A 515 -12.65 69.03 -76.55
CA ARG A 515 -11.66 68.83 -75.48
C ARG A 515 -12.32 68.22 -74.26
N LEU A 516 -11.58 67.40 -73.54
CA LEU A 516 -12.05 66.77 -72.32
C LEU A 516 -11.54 67.56 -71.11
N LYS A 517 -12.43 67.85 -70.17
CA LYS A 517 -12.08 68.36 -68.85
C LYS A 517 -12.09 67.20 -67.86
N PHE A 518 -10.96 66.99 -67.21
CA PHE A 518 -10.75 65.99 -66.17
C PHE A 518 -10.78 66.66 -64.80
N LYS A 519 -11.49 66.05 -63.85
CA LYS A 519 -11.51 66.44 -62.45
C LYS A 519 -11.45 65.20 -61.57
N ILE A 520 -10.42 65.13 -60.73
CA ILE A 520 -9.90 63.91 -60.12
C ILE A 520 -10.00 64.05 -58.60
N HIS A 521 -11.01 63.41 -58.02
CA HIS A 521 -11.17 63.34 -56.57
C HIS A 521 -10.31 62.22 -56.03
N VAL A 522 -9.34 62.60 -55.19
CA VAL A 522 -8.37 61.72 -54.54
C VAL A 522 -8.56 61.75 -53.04
N ASN A 523 -8.29 60.64 -52.36
CA ASN A 523 -8.40 60.58 -50.91
C ASN A 523 -7.22 59.81 -50.30
N GLY A 524 -6.69 60.34 -49.20
CA GLY A 524 -5.53 59.81 -48.50
C GLY A 524 -5.92 58.60 -47.65
N SER A 525 -5.28 57.45 -47.89
CA SER A 525 -5.63 56.22 -47.17
C SER A 525 -4.80 56.03 -45.90
N CYS A 526 -5.49 55.79 -44.78
CA CYS A 526 -4.89 55.43 -43.49
C CYS A 526 -3.73 56.37 -43.07
N GLY A 527 -3.96 57.68 -43.11
CA GLY A 527 -2.98 58.70 -42.70
C GLY A 527 -1.91 59.07 -43.75
N ALA A 528 -1.86 58.42 -44.91
CA ALA A 528 -1.02 58.88 -46.02
C ALA A 528 -1.62 60.12 -46.71
N THR A 529 -0.75 61.04 -47.14
CA THR A 529 -1.12 62.24 -47.91
C THR A 529 -0.71 62.10 -49.37
N ILE A 530 -1.36 62.83 -50.26
CA ILE A 530 -1.01 62.81 -51.69
C ILE A 530 0.25 63.65 -51.94
N LYS A 531 1.19 63.09 -52.72
CA LYS A 531 2.50 63.68 -53.04
C LYS A 531 2.55 64.23 -54.46
N SER A 532 1.90 63.56 -55.42
CA SER A 532 1.76 64.05 -56.80
C SER A 532 0.62 63.35 -57.54
N ILE A 533 0.00 64.06 -58.49
CA ILE A 533 -1.09 63.57 -59.34
C ILE A 533 -0.71 63.83 -60.80
N GLN A 534 -0.69 62.76 -61.60
CA GLN A 534 -0.38 62.75 -63.02
C GLN A 534 -1.51 62.04 -63.76
N THR A 535 -1.86 62.48 -64.97
CA THR A 535 -2.74 61.73 -65.87
C THR A 535 -2.16 61.71 -67.27
N SER A 536 -2.01 60.53 -67.85
CA SER A 536 -1.70 60.38 -69.27
C SER A 536 -2.95 59.95 -70.05
N LEU A 537 -3.26 60.64 -71.14
CA LEU A 537 -4.32 60.31 -72.10
C LEU A 537 -3.67 60.29 -73.50
N GLU A 538 -3.80 59.16 -74.20
CA GLU A 538 -3.26 58.96 -75.56
C GLU A 538 -1.85 59.52 -75.78
N GLY A 539 -0.93 59.16 -74.86
CA GLY A 539 0.49 59.55 -74.92
C GLY A 539 0.83 60.97 -74.45
N LYS A 540 -0.15 61.82 -74.10
CA LYS A 540 0.07 63.17 -73.54
C LYS A 540 -0.15 63.17 -72.02
N THR A 541 0.71 63.87 -71.27
CA THR A 541 0.72 63.89 -69.80
C THR A 541 0.33 65.25 -69.23
N TYR A 542 -0.59 65.23 -68.25
CA TYR A 542 -1.13 66.37 -67.53
C TYR A 542 -0.93 66.16 -66.01
N PHE A 543 -0.99 67.23 -65.21
CA PHE A 543 -0.70 67.20 -63.77
C PHE A 543 -1.75 67.97 -62.95
N GLY A 544 -2.01 67.50 -61.72
CA GLY A 544 -2.96 68.13 -60.78
C GLY A 544 -4.35 67.50 -60.77
N GLU A 545 -5.21 67.98 -59.86
CA GLU A 545 -6.56 67.46 -59.61
C GLU A 545 -7.59 67.88 -60.68
N GLU A 546 -7.36 68.98 -61.39
CA GLU A 546 -8.27 69.49 -62.42
C GLU A 546 -7.47 70.06 -63.61
N PHE A 547 -7.76 69.59 -64.82
CA PHE A 547 -7.12 70.07 -66.06
C PHE A 547 -8.01 69.84 -67.29
N ILE A 548 -7.61 70.42 -68.43
CA ILE A 548 -8.28 70.30 -69.73
C ILE A 548 -7.27 69.73 -70.73
N THR A 549 -7.72 68.82 -71.60
CA THR A 549 -6.89 68.13 -72.59
C THR A 549 -6.79 68.89 -73.91
N ASP A 550 -5.81 68.53 -74.73
CA ASP A 550 -5.93 68.70 -76.18
C ASP A 550 -7.12 67.88 -76.73
N PRO A 551 -7.66 68.21 -77.93
CA PRO A 551 -8.73 67.42 -78.54
C PRO A 551 -8.25 65.99 -78.90
N PRO A 552 -8.92 64.93 -78.45
CA PRO A 552 -8.63 63.55 -78.88
C PRO A 552 -8.85 63.33 -80.38
N GLU A 553 -7.99 62.51 -80.99
CA GLU A 553 -7.89 62.38 -82.45
C GLU A 553 -8.91 61.40 -83.06
N HIS A 554 -9.49 60.51 -82.25
CA HIS A 554 -10.46 59.49 -82.64
C HIS A 554 -11.53 59.23 -81.56
N GLY A 555 -12.50 58.36 -81.86
CA GLY A 555 -13.50 57.84 -80.91
C GLY A 555 -13.49 56.30 -80.88
N GLY A 556 -14.13 55.73 -79.86
CA GLY A 556 -13.94 54.33 -79.45
C GLY A 556 -13.30 54.28 -78.06
N GLU A 557 -12.57 53.20 -77.74
CA GLU A 557 -11.81 53.06 -76.48
C GLU A 557 -10.70 54.12 -76.36
N LEU A 558 -11.00 55.26 -75.74
CA LEU A 558 -10.01 56.28 -75.37
C LEU A 558 -9.45 55.99 -73.99
N ASN A 559 -8.14 55.76 -73.89
CA ASN A 559 -7.47 55.25 -72.71
C ASN A 559 -6.81 56.37 -71.92
N TYR A 560 -7.38 56.70 -70.76
CA TYR A 560 -6.71 57.52 -69.75
C TYR A 560 -6.11 56.65 -68.65
N LYS A 561 -4.99 57.10 -68.11
CA LYS A 561 -4.28 56.50 -66.99
C LYS A 561 -3.97 57.60 -65.99
N VAL A 562 -4.77 57.72 -64.95
CA VAL A 562 -4.45 58.55 -63.79
C VAL A 562 -3.46 57.77 -62.92
N GLU A 563 -2.36 58.41 -62.53
CA GLU A 563 -1.37 57.90 -61.57
C GLU A 563 -1.24 58.90 -60.43
N ILE A 564 -1.56 58.47 -59.22
CA ILE A 564 -1.29 59.25 -58.01
C ILE A 564 -0.19 58.58 -57.19
N VAL A 565 0.69 59.39 -56.63
CA VAL A 565 1.76 58.97 -55.73
C VAL A 565 1.47 59.55 -54.36
N ASP A 566 1.52 58.72 -53.31
CA ASP A 566 1.31 59.15 -51.93
C ASP A 566 2.63 59.33 -51.13
N SER A 567 2.50 59.74 -49.87
CA SER A 567 3.60 59.97 -48.92
C SER A 567 4.38 58.70 -48.57
N ARG A 568 3.80 57.51 -48.80
CA ARG A 568 4.48 56.21 -48.72
C ARG A 568 5.20 55.85 -50.02
N ASN A 569 5.10 56.71 -51.05
CA ASN A 569 5.59 56.53 -52.42
C ASN A 569 4.88 55.41 -53.20
N ARG A 570 3.66 55.04 -52.81
CA ARG A 570 2.85 54.06 -53.54
C ARG A 570 2.19 54.68 -54.74
N VAL A 571 2.01 53.89 -55.80
CA VAL A 571 1.35 54.33 -57.03
C VAL A 571 -0.04 53.69 -57.13
N THR A 572 -1.07 54.53 -57.13
CA THR A 572 -2.42 54.13 -57.49
C THR A 572 -2.68 54.54 -58.92
N THR A 573 -2.74 53.54 -59.79
CA THR A 573 -3.09 53.71 -61.20
C THR A 573 -4.57 53.42 -61.39
N LYS A 574 -5.33 54.41 -61.87
CA LYS A 574 -6.69 54.22 -62.40
C LYS A 574 -6.62 54.39 -63.92
N THR A 575 -6.34 53.28 -64.61
CA THR A 575 -6.64 53.17 -66.04
C THR A 575 -8.15 53.11 -66.20
N GLY A 576 -8.73 54.15 -66.78
CA GLY A 576 -10.09 54.12 -67.27
C GLY A 576 -10.05 54.22 -68.78
N SER A 577 -10.71 53.28 -69.46
CA SER A 577 -11.12 53.54 -70.82
C SER A 577 -12.47 54.26 -70.81
N ILE A 578 -12.61 55.21 -71.72
CA ILE A 578 -13.90 55.72 -72.17
C ILE A 578 -14.31 54.76 -73.30
N ASN A 579 -14.98 53.64 -72.97
CA ASN A 579 -15.32 52.56 -73.90
C ASN A 579 -16.69 51.89 -73.57
N VAL A 580 -17.08 50.86 -74.34
CA VAL A 580 -18.47 50.40 -74.54
C VAL A 580 -18.68 48.83 -74.43
N LYS A 581 -18.36 48.16 -73.27
CA LYS A 581 -18.87 46.83 -72.70
C LYS A 581 -18.34 45.42 -73.24
N GLU A 582 -18.42 44.18 -72.64
CA GLU A 582 -18.73 43.52 -71.30
C GLU A 582 -18.24 42.00 -71.15
N VAL A 583 -18.77 41.13 -70.22
CA VAL A 583 -18.19 39.82 -69.66
C VAL A 583 -19.25 38.64 -69.47
N GLU A 584 -19.18 37.38 -68.89
CA GLU A 584 -18.32 36.51 -67.99
C GLU A 584 -18.77 34.95 -67.89
N LYS A 585 -18.14 34.07 -67.03
CA LYS A 585 -18.61 32.78 -66.32
C LYS A 585 -18.74 31.36 -67.02
N GLN A 586 -18.76 30.11 -66.43
CA GLN A 586 -18.34 29.46 -65.11
C GLN A 586 -17.98 27.88 -65.09
N VAL A 587 -18.57 26.95 -64.26
CA VAL A 587 -18.03 25.62 -63.70
C VAL A 587 -19.11 24.46 -63.40
N GLU A 588 -18.87 23.12 -63.07
CA GLU A 588 -19.86 22.08 -62.45
C GLU A 588 -19.49 20.57 -61.97
N GLU A 589 -20.39 19.73 -61.27
CA GLU A 589 -20.15 18.37 -60.51
C GLU A 589 -21.28 17.18 -60.33
N LYS A 590 -21.34 16.19 -59.32
CA LYS A 590 -22.23 14.89 -59.25
C LYS A 590 -22.66 14.03 -57.92
N LEU A 591 -23.11 12.69 -57.94
CA LEU A 591 -24.04 11.89 -56.96
C LEU A 591 -24.00 10.25 -56.76
N ASP A 592 -24.88 9.55 -55.92
CA ASP A 592 -24.75 8.22 -55.09
C ASP A 592 -25.92 7.07 -54.88
N PRO A 593 -25.85 5.92 -54.02
CA PRO A 593 -26.62 4.56 -54.05
C PRO A 593 -27.60 3.95 -52.88
N ILE A 594 -27.77 2.56 -52.60
CA ILE A 594 -28.97 1.79 -51.92
C ILE A 594 -28.75 0.46 -50.98
N MET A 595 -29.77 -0.42 -50.55
CA MET A 595 -29.89 -1.38 -49.31
C MET A 595 -30.80 -2.76 -49.29
N HIS A 596 -30.89 -3.65 -48.21
CA HIS A 596 -31.71 -4.97 -48.02
C HIS A 596 -32.86 -5.04 -46.91
N PRO A 597 -33.92 -5.92 -47.01
CA PRO A 597 -35.06 -6.04 -46.05
C PRO A 597 -35.03 -6.94 -44.77
N ASP A 598 -34.73 -8.26 -44.77
CA ASP A 598 -35.03 -9.16 -43.60
C ASP A 598 -34.39 -8.75 -42.26
N PHE A 599 -33.36 -7.92 -42.34
CA PHE A 599 -32.66 -7.30 -41.22
C PHE A 599 -33.60 -6.52 -40.26
N LEU A 600 -34.74 -6.03 -40.76
CA LEU A 600 -35.75 -5.34 -39.96
C LEU A 600 -36.20 -6.16 -38.73
N LYS A 601 -36.25 -7.50 -38.81
CA LYS A 601 -36.64 -8.38 -37.68
C LYS A 601 -35.65 -8.35 -36.51
N VAL A 602 -34.39 -8.03 -36.80
CA VAL A 602 -33.32 -7.87 -35.79
C VAL A 602 -33.44 -6.48 -35.17
N GLN A 603 -33.60 -5.46 -36.01
CA GLN A 603 -33.86 -4.08 -35.58
C GLN A 603 -35.14 -3.96 -34.74
N GLU A 604 -36.21 -4.70 -35.05
CA GLU A 604 -37.46 -4.75 -34.28
C GLU A 604 -37.26 -5.23 -32.83
N LYS A 605 -36.51 -6.33 -32.61
CA LYS A 605 -36.20 -6.82 -31.26
C LYS A 605 -35.29 -5.85 -30.51
N GLU A 606 -34.31 -5.25 -31.19
CA GLU A 606 -33.45 -4.24 -30.57
C GLU A 606 -34.23 -3.00 -30.14
N ASN A 607 -35.11 -2.48 -31.00
CA ASN A 607 -35.94 -1.31 -30.70
C ASN A 607 -36.92 -1.62 -29.53
N LYS A 608 -37.44 -2.85 -29.44
CA LYS A 608 -38.22 -3.31 -28.29
C LYS A 608 -37.41 -3.30 -26.99
N LEU A 609 -36.15 -3.74 -27.03
CA LEU A 609 -35.26 -3.73 -25.87
C LEU A 609 -34.82 -2.30 -25.50
N GLN A 610 -34.57 -1.43 -26.48
CA GLN A 610 -34.30 -0.01 -26.27
C GLN A 610 -35.44 0.69 -25.52
N GLU A 611 -36.67 0.48 -25.96
CA GLU A 611 -37.88 1.00 -25.30
C GLU A 611 -38.11 0.40 -23.90
N LEU A 612 -37.55 -0.78 -23.59
CA LEU A 612 -37.58 -1.40 -22.28
C LEU A 612 -36.55 -0.80 -21.30
N VAL A 613 -35.35 -0.44 -21.77
CA VAL A 613 -34.27 0.05 -20.90
C VAL A 613 -34.15 1.58 -20.78
N LYS A 614 -34.73 2.35 -21.71
CA LYS A 614 -34.53 3.82 -21.81
C LYS A 614 -34.75 4.62 -20.51
N ASP A 615 -35.63 4.14 -19.63
CA ASP A 615 -36.00 4.80 -18.37
C ASP A 615 -35.27 4.17 -17.15
N ILE A 616 -34.57 3.05 -17.35
CA ILE A 616 -33.85 2.30 -16.30
C ILE A 616 -32.47 2.94 -16.11
N LYS A 617 -32.17 3.34 -14.87
CA LYS A 617 -30.90 3.99 -14.52
C LYS A 617 -29.92 3.01 -13.91
N SER A 618 -28.64 3.19 -14.24
CA SER A 618 -27.53 2.51 -13.56
C SER A 618 -27.60 2.70 -12.05
N ASN A 619 -27.33 1.63 -11.29
CA ASN A 619 -27.33 1.66 -9.83
C ASN A 619 -26.13 2.50 -9.33
N PRO A 620 -26.27 3.44 -8.37
CA PRO A 620 -25.13 4.24 -7.89
C PRO A 620 -24.05 3.42 -7.16
N ASN A 621 -24.41 2.24 -6.62
CA ASN A 621 -23.55 1.44 -5.75
C ASN A 621 -23.16 0.07 -6.35
N GLU A 622 -23.90 -0.42 -7.34
CA GLU A 622 -23.61 -1.69 -8.04
C GLU A 622 -23.44 -1.47 -9.56
N LYS A 623 -22.79 -2.42 -10.24
CA LYS A 623 -22.63 -2.48 -11.71
C LYS A 623 -22.82 -3.90 -12.21
N ASN A 624 -23.71 -4.10 -13.18
CA ASN A 624 -23.84 -5.38 -13.87
C ASN A 624 -22.91 -5.43 -15.08
N VAL A 625 -22.04 -6.45 -15.13
CA VAL A 625 -20.95 -6.55 -16.10
C VAL A 625 -21.05 -7.89 -16.82
N LEU A 626 -20.90 -7.90 -18.15
CA LEU A 626 -20.82 -9.12 -18.96
C LEU A 626 -19.42 -9.29 -19.56
N LEU A 627 -18.78 -10.43 -19.32
CA LEU A 627 -17.55 -10.87 -20.00
C LEU A 627 -17.88 -11.89 -21.10
N LEU A 628 -17.32 -11.71 -22.30
CA LEU A 628 -17.52 -12.64 -23.42
C LEU A 628 -16.29 -12.76 -24.34
N ALA A 629 -16.20 -13.84 -25.11
CA ALA A 629 -15.07 -14.11 -26.02
C ALA A 629 -15.44 -13.97 -27.50
N MET A 630 -14.83 -13.01 -28.19
CA MET A 630 -15.20 -12.66 -29.56
C MET A 630 -14.76 -13.70 -30.60
N SER A 631 -15.69 -13.99 -31.52
CA SER A 631 -15.50 -14.84 -32.70
C SER A 631 -15.26 -13.97 -33.95
N ILE A 632 -15.13 -14.60 -35.12
CA ILE A 632 -14.98 -13.95 -36.42
C ILE A 632 -16.30 -13.95 -37.22
N ILE A 633 -16.48 -12.96 -38.10
CA ILE A 633 -17.63 -12.92 -39.02
C ILE A 633 -17.39 -13.85 -40.23
N SER A 634 -18.33 -14.76 -40.47
CA SER A 634 -18.47 -15.48 -41.73
C SER A 634 -18.99 -14.54 -42.84
N ARG A 635 -18.46 -14.66 -44.06
CA ARG A 635 -18.88 -13.82 -45.21
C ARG A 635 -20.33 -14.04 -45.64
N GLU A 636 -20.84 -15.25 -45.47
CA GLU A 636 -22.25 -15.58 -45.67
C GLU A 636 -22.98 -15.42 -44.33
N LYS A 637 -24.09 -14.67 -44.37
CA LYS A 637 -24.93 -14.35 -43.21
C LYS A 637 -26.41 -14.37 -43.57
N GLN A 638 -27.20 -14.85 -42.62
CA GLN A 638 -28.66 -14.89 -42.64
C GLN A 638 -29.17 -14.57 -41.23
N VAL A 639 -30.45 -14.22 -41.10
CA VAL A 639 -31.08 -13.97 -39.80
C VAL A 639 -31.45 -15.31 -39.15
N SER A 640 -30.91 -15.57 -37.96
CA SER A 640 -31.12 -16.77 -37.13
C SER A 640 -31.97 -16.45 -35.88
N LYS A 641 -32.43 -17.47 -35.15
CA LYS A 641 -33.27 -17.34 -33.94
C LYS A 641 -32.61 -17.89 -32.68
N TYR A 642 -32.86 -17.24 -31.53
CA TYR A 642 -32.46 -17.73 -30.20
C TYR A 642 -33.65 -17.87 -29.25
N ALA A 643 -33.47 -18.68 -28.19
CA ALA A 643 -34.40 -18.88 -27.09
C ALA A 643 -33.65 -19.31 -25.79
N ILE A 644 -34.34 -19.36 -24.67
CA ILE A 644 -33.84 -19.85 -23.37
C ILE A 644 -34.25 -21.30 -23.07
N ASP A 645 -33.36 -22.04 -22.42
CA ASP A 645 -33.59 -23.43 -22.00
C ASP A 645 -34.61 -23.58 -20.86
N ASN A 646 -35.26 -24.74 -20.77
CA ASN A 646 -36.23 -25.04 -19.72
C ASN A 646 -35.64 -24.98 -18.30
N SER A 647 -34.36 -25.29 -18.11
CA SER A 647 -33.67 -25.27 -16.81
C SER A 647 -33.56 -23.88 -16.18
N ILE A 648 -33.65 -22.82 -16.98
CA ILE A 648 -33.63 -21.43 -16.50
C ILE A 648 -35.00 -20.74 -16.56
N LYS A 649 -36.00 -21.29 -17.27
CA LYS A 649 -37.31 -20.63 -17.52
C LYS A 649 -38.08 -20.19 -16.28
N ASP A 650 -37.91 -20.88 -15.14
CA ASP A 650 -38.60 -20.52 -13.89
C ASP A 650 -38.09 -19.18 -13.29
N LEU A 651 -36.89 -18.73 -13.68
CA LEU A 651 -36.41 -17.36 -13.42
C LEU A 651 -37.21 -16.35 -14.28
N PHE A 652 -37.45 -16.68 -15.54
CA PHE A 652 -38.00 -15.79 -16.57
C PHE A 652 -39.54 -15.67 -16.54
N ASN A 653 -40.14 -15.55 -15.34
CA ASN A 653 -41.58 -15.52 -15.11
C ASN A 653 -42.39 -14.78 -16.19
N GLN A 654 -43.19 -15.54 -16.95
CA GLN A 654 -44.09 -15.11 -18.03
C GLN A 654 -43.45 -14.48 -19.29
N GLY A 655 -42.12 -14.45 -19.42
CA GLY A 655 -41.42 -13.87 -20.58
C GLY A 655 -40.46 -14.85 -21.27
N ASN A 656 -40.83 -15.37 -22.45
CA ASN A 656 -39.88 -16.05 -23.32
C ASN A 656 -38.84 -15.04 -23.85
N ALA A 657 -37.60 -15.12 -23.36
CA ALA A 657 -36.47 -14.38 -23.93
C ALA A 657 -36.04 -15.02 -25.27
N GLU A 658 -36.83 -14.73 -26.31
CA GLU A 658 -36.59 -15.15 -27.69
C GLU A 658 -36.38 -13.94 -28.62
N GLY A 659 -35.69 -14.16 -29.74
CA GLY A 659 -35.39 -13.09 -30.70
C GLY A 659 -34.66 -13.57 -31.95
N SER A 660 -34.33 -12.59 -32.80
CA SER A 660 -33.57 -12.80 -34.04
C SER A 660 -32.17 -12.15 -33.95
N TYR A 661 -31.17 -12.74 -34.62
CA TYR A 661 -29.78 -12.29 -34.62
C TYR A 661 -29.04 -12.65 -35.93
N VAL A 662 -27.84 -12.10 -36.15
CA VAL A 662 -26.97 -12.38 -37.32
C VAL A 662 -25.58 -12.87 -36.90
N TYR A 663 -25.08 -12.38 -35.75
CA TYR A 663 -23.80 -12.73 -35.16
C TYR A 663 -23.98 -13.46 -33.82
N GLN A 664 -23.19 -14.51 -33.60
CA GLN A 664 -23.49 -15.57 -32.62
C GLN A 664 -23.45 -15.15 -31.14
N LEU A 665 -22.93 -13.97 -30.82
CA LEU A 665 -22.80 -13.44 -29.46
C LEU A 665 -23.84 -12.35 -29.14
N GLU A 666 -24.71 -11.98 -30.09
CA GLU A 666 -25.89 -11.15 -29.80
C GLU A 666 -26.89 -11.75 -28.79
N PRO A 667 -27.12 -13.09 -28.70
CA PRO A 667 -28.19 -13.63 -27.86
C PRO A 667 -28.04 -13.37 -26.37
N VAL A 668 -26.86 -13.56 -25.78
CA VAL A 668 -26.67 -13.43 -24.31
C VAL A 668 -26.84 -11.99 -23.82
N PRO A 669 -26.24 -10.94 -24.43
CA PRO A 669 -26.55 -9.55 -24.08
C PRO A 669 -28.03 -9.20 -24.23
N LYS A 670 -28.68 -9.63 -25.33
CA LYS A 670 -30.10 -9.35 -25.59
C LYS A 670 -31.04 -10.08 -24.63
N MET A 671 -30.63 -11.24 -24.10
CA MET A 671 -31.33 -12.00 -23.05
C MET A 671 -31.11 -11.36 -21.67
N LEU A 672 -29.85 -11.08 -21.31
CA LEU A 672 -29.46 -10.55 -20.00
C LEU A 672 -30.10 -9.18 -19.72
N VAL A 673 -30.21 -8.33 -20.74
CA VAL A 673 -30.94 -7.06 -20.67
C VAL A 673 -32.45 -7.26 -20.44
N GLU A 674 -33.07 -8.26 -21.07
CA GLU A 674 -34.50 -8.57 -20.88
C GLU A 674 -34.77 -9.23 -19.51
N GLU A 675 -33.72 -9.71 -18.81
CA GLU A 675 -33.79 -10.20 -17.42
C GLU A 675 -33.55 -9.08 -16.39
N LEU A 676 -32.41 -8.36 -16.45
CA LEU A 676 -32.06 -7.27 -15.53
C LEU A 676 -33.15 -6.18 -15.48
N ALA A 677 -33.78 -5.88 -16.62
CA ALA A 677 -34.87 -4.91 -16.68
C ALA A 677 -36.08 -5.26 -15.78
N LYS A 678 -36.31 -6.54 -15.44
CA LYS A 678 -37.40 -6.98 -14.54
C LYS A 678 -37.18 -6.54 -13.09
N ASN A 679 -35.91 -6.47 -12.69
CA ASN A 679 -35.49 -5.99 -11.37
C ASN A 679 -35.27 -4.45 -11.36
N ASN A 680 -35.52 -3.77 -12.48
CA ASN A 680 -35.17 -2.37 -12.71
C ASN A 680 -33.64 -2.13 -12.65
N GLU A 681 -32.86 -3.03 -13.26
CA GLU A 681 -31.40 -2.98 -13.32
C GLU A 681 -30.92 -2.75 -14.78
N LYS A 682 -29.85 -1.94 -14.99
CA LYS A 682 -29.18 -1.79 -16.29
C LYS A 682 -28.13 -2.90 -16.46
N LEU A 683 -27.81 -3.30 -17.69
CA LEU A 683 -26.51 -3.87 -18.02
C LEU A 683 -25.53 -2.70 -18.20
N ASP A 684 -24.52 -2.60 -17.34
CA ASP A 684 -23.68 -1.41 -17.25
C ASP A 684 -22.43 -1.49 -18.13
N TYR A 685 -21.81 -2.68 -18.29
CA TYR A 685 -20.62 -2.86 -19.14
C TYR A 685 -20.61 -4.21 -19.85
N ILE A 686 -20.02 -4.26 -21.06
CA ILE A 686 -19.69 -5.51 -21.77
C ILE A 686 -18.19 -5.50 -22.08
N TYR A 687 -17.42 -6.39 -21.47
CA TYR A 687 -16.02 -6.62 -21.79
C TYR A 687 -15.89 -7.75 -22.83
N ALA A 688 -15.30 -7.42 -23.97
CA ALA A 688 -15.14 -8.33 -25.10
C ALA A 688 -13.67 -8.73 -25.30
N LEU A 689 -13.33 -9.99 -25.01
CA LEU A 689 -12.01 -10.55 -25.31
C LEU A 689 -11.84 -10.70 -26.83
N ASN A 690 -11.04 -9.84 -27.45
CA ASN A 690 -10.86 -9.77 -28.89
C ASN A 690 -9.55 -10.40 -29.38
N THR A 691 -9.63 -11.11 -30.50
CA THR A 691 -8.45 -11.51 -31.28
C THR A 691 -8.11 -10.42 -32.30
N TYR A 692 -6.88 -10.43 -32.83
CA TYR A 692 -6.49 -9.56 -33.94
C TYR A 692 -7.46 -9.75 -35.11
N LYS A 693 -7.92 -10.98 -35.33
CA LYS A 693 -8.85 -11.33 -36.41
C LYS A 693 -10.24 -10.73 -36.20
N SER A 694 -10.78 -10.72 -34.97
CA SER A 694 -12.10 -10.13 -34.68
C SER A 694 -12.11 -8.61 -34.77
N LYS A 695 -10.97 -7.94 -34.52
CA LYS A 695 -10.79 -6.49 -34.65
C LYS A 695 -10.32 -5.96 -36.00
N ASN A 696 -9.62 -6.74 -36.83
CA ASN A 696 -8.99 -6.23 -38.06
C ASN A 696 -9.54 -6.84 -39.36
N THR A 697 -10.29 -7.96 -39.29
CA THR A 697 -10.84 -8.59 -40.49
C THR A 697 -12.13 -7.90 -40.93
N LYS A 698 -12.03 -6.92 -41.82
CA LYS A 698 -13.19 -6.23 -42.42
C LYS A 698 -13.87 -7.09 -43.51
N THR A 699 -15.19 -7.07 -43.52
CA THR A 699 -16.04 -7.65 -44.58
C THR A 699 -17.37 -6.93 -44.66
N TYR A 700 -17.96 -6.81 -45.85
CA TYR A 700 -19.37 -6.50 -45.98
C TYR A 700 -20.24 -7.64 -45.44
N LEU A 701 -21.34 -7.31 -44.76
CA LEU A 701 -22.38 -8.27 -44.38
C LEU A 701 -23.44 -8.38 -45.49
N THR A 702 -23.07 -9.00 -46.61
CA THR A 702 -23.94 -9.19 -47.79
C THR A 702 -24.57 -10.59 -47.83
N ASN A 703 -25.64 -10.77 -48.60
CA ASN A 703 -26.30 -12.08 -48.85
C ASN A 703 -25.52 -12.99 -49.81
N GLY A 704 -24.18 -12.90 -49.82
CA GLY A 704 -23.23 -13.61 -50.72
C GLY A 704 -23.33 -13.30 -52.21
N ASN A 705 -24.52 -13.02 -52.72
CA ASN A 705 -24.90 -13.07 -54.13
C ASN A 705 -25.07 -11.69 -54.80
N ASP A 706 -25.28 -10.63 -54.02
CA ASP A 706 -25.38 -9.24 -54.48
C ASP A 706 -24.57 -8.33 -53.54
N LYS A 707 -23.85 -7.37 -54.12
CA LYS A 707 -23.06 -6.37 -53.37
C LYS A 707 -23.82 -5.08 -53.11
N SER A 708 -24.95 -4.83 -53.76
CA SER A 708 -25.77 -3.62 -53.56
C SER A 708 -26.74 -3.73 -52.37
N ILE A 709 -26.57 -4.74 -51.52
CA ILE A 709 -27.60 -5.29 -50.62
C ILE A 709 -26.94 -5.84 -49.34
N TYR A 710 -27.26 -5.29 -48.15
CA TYR A 710 -26.52 -5.52 -46.89
C TYR A 710 -27.37 -5.73 -45.62
N TYR A 711 -26.83 -6.45 -44.62
CA TYR A 711 -27.42 -6.79 -43.30
C TYR A 711 -26.78 -6.00 -42.15
N SER A 712 -26.76 -4.67 -42.29
CA SER A 712 -26.18 -3.70 -41.36
C SER A 712 -26.96 -2.39 -41.45
N ASP A 713 -26.70 -1.41 -40.58
CA ASP A 713 -27.40 -0.12 -40.67
C ASP A 713 -26.85 0.77 -41.82
N GLU A 714 -25.62 0.52 -42.29
CA GLU A 714 -24.98 1.22 -43.43
C GLU A 714 -24.27 0.26 -44.41
N TYR A 715 -24.08 0.69 -45.68
CA TYR A 715 -23.27 -0.04 -46.67
C TYR A 715 -21.77 0.19 -46.47
N LYS A 716 -21.17 -0.53 -45.53
CA LYS A 716 -19.72 -0.52 -45.27
C LYS A 716 -19.18 -1.88 -44.88
N GLU A 717 -17.86 -2.00 -44.81
CA GLU A 717 -17.19 -3.18 -44.28
C GLU A 717 -17.03 -3.09 -42.76
N TYR A 718 -17.41 -4.17 -42.07
CA TYR A 718 -17.36 -4.30 -40.62
C TYR A 718 -16.37 -5.38 -40.21
N THR A 719 -15.71 -5.15 -39.08
CA THR A 719 -15.05 -6.19 -38.28
C THR A 719 -16.08 -6.87 -37.37
N ALA A 720 -15.70 -7.98 -36.73
CA ALA A 720 -16.62 -8.68 -35.81
C ALA A 720 -17.01 -7.81 -34.62
N PHE A 721 -16.05 -7.02 -34.10
CA PHE A 721 -16.30 -6.12 -32.98
C PHE A 721 -17.11 -4.87 -33.37
N GLU A 722 -16.82 -4.23 -34.50
CA GLU A 722 -17.62 -3.09 -35.00
C GLU A 722 -19.09 -3.46 -35.21
N TYR A 723 -19.37 -4.66 -35.75
CA TYR A 723 -20.74 -5.12 -35.94
C TYR A 723 -21.43 -5.47 -34.62
N PHE A 724 -20.74 -6.15 -33.69
CA PHE A 724 -21.28 -6.47 -32.37
C PHE A 724 -21.64 -5.19 -31.59
N GLN A 725 -20.77 -4.17 -31.63
CA GLN A 725 -21.08 -2.85 -31.08
C GLN A 725 -22.33 -2.22 -31.72
N GLU A 726 -22.50 -2.31 -33.05
CA GLU A 726 -23.69 -1.78 -33.74
C GLU A 726 -24.99 -2.54 -33.37
N ARG A 727 -24.93 -3.86 -33.13
CA ARG A 727 -26.08 -4.66 -32.68
C ARG A 727 -26.43 -4.45 -31.20
N CYS A 728 -25.49 -3.94 -30.39
CA CYS A 728 -25.68 -3.71 -28.96
C CYS A 728 -25.90 -2.23 -28.59
N SER A 729 -25.56 -1.26 -29.44
CA SER A 729 -25.65 0.19 -29.16
C SER A 729 -27.06 0.75 -28.90
N LYS A 730 -28.10 -0.09 -28.97
CA LYS A 730 -29.49 0.22 -28.62
C LYS A 730 -29.92 -0.29 -27.24
N ILE A 731 -29.10 -1.13 -26.60
CA ILE A 731 -29.38 -1.75 -25.29
C ILE A 731 -28.32 -1.42 -24.23
N ILE A 732 -27.15 -0.97 -24.67
CA ILE A 732 -26.06 -0.44 -23.86
C ILE A 732 -25.33 0.64 -24.68
N ASP A 733 -24.76 1.63 -24.02
CA ASP A 733 -24.03 2.72 -24.68
C ASP A 733 -22.73 2.18 -25.32
N LYS A 734 -22.33 2.73 -26.49
CA LYS A 734 -21.21 2.14 -27.26
C LYS A 734 -19.87 2.22 -26.51
N GLU A 735 -19.69 3.25 -25.69
CA GLU A 735 -18.52 3.47 -24.84
C GLU A 735 -18.41 2.44 -23.70
N ASP A 736 -19.54 1.88 -23.25
CA ASP A 736 -19.61 0.83 -22.21
C ASP A 736 -19.30 -0.59 -22.78
N ILE A 737 -19.07 -0.72 -24.11
CA ILE A 737 -18.66 -1.97 -24.77
C ILE A 737 -17.13 -1.96 -24.94
N ILE A 738 -16.44 -2.43 -23.91
CA ILE A 738 -15.00 -2.31 -23.71
C ILE A 738 -14.24 -3.45 -24.41
N ASP A 739 -13.15 -3.09 -25.06
CA ASP A 739 -12.29 -3.98 -25.84
C ASP A 739 -11.09 -4.47 -25.02
N ILE A 740 -10.93 -5.79 -24.89
CA ILE A 740 -9.75 -6.41 -24.27
C ILE A 740 -8.99 -7.20 -25.35
N PRO A 741 -7.85 -6.68 -25.86
CA PRO A 741 -7.07 -7.38 -26.88
C PRO A 741 -6.30 -8.58 -26.30
N VAL A 742 -6.45 -9.73 -26.95
CA VAL A 742 -5.79 -11.01 -26.61
C VAL A 742 -4.69 -11.39 -27.60
N GLU A 743 -4.68 -10.81 -28.80
CA GLU A 743 -3.56 -10.90 -29.75
C GLU A 743 -3.03 -9.50 -30.05
N LYS A 744 -1.70 -9.29 -29.97
CA LYS A 744 -1.05 -8.05 -30.43
C LYS A 744 -0.89 -8.04 -31.96
N GLU A 745 -0.44 -9.17 -32.51
CA GLU A 745 -0.30 -9.41 -33.95
C GLU A 745 -0.95 -10.76 -34.36
N ILE A 746 -0.96 -11.08 -35.65
CA ILE A 746 -1.70 -12.25 -36.18
C ILE A 746 -1.13 -13.57 -35.63
N ASN A 747 -1.94 -14.28 -34.84
CA ASN A 747 -1.60 -15.52 -34.15
C ASN A 747 -0.56 -15.37 -33.01
N ASP A 748 -0.30 -14.14 -32.53
CA ASP A 748 0.59 -13.88 -31.39
C ASP A 748 -0.26 -13.51 -30.17
N ALA A 749 -0.58 -14.52 -29.35
CA ALA A 749 -1.56 -14.45 -28.27
C ALA A 749 -0.91 -14.13 -26.92
N ASP A 750 -1.19 -12.93 -26.40
CA ASP A 750 -0.69 -12.43 -25.12
C ASP A 750 -1.76 -12.62 -24.03
N VAL A 751 -1.91 -13.88 -23.61
CA VAL A 751 -2.85 -14.32 -22.56
C VAL A 751 -2.60 -13.57 -21.24
N SER A 752 -1.34 -13.25 -20.93
CA SER A 752 -0.95 -12.52 -19.72
C SER A 752 -1.40 -11.06 -19.75
N MET A 753 -1.12 -10.32 -20.84
CA MET A 753 -1.60 -8.95 -20.98
C MET A 753 -3.14 -8.87 -21.06
N ALA A 754 -3.79 -9.84 -21.73
CA ALA A 754 -5.26 -9.91 -21.77
C ALA A 754 -5.88 -10.03 -20.37
N LEU A 755 -5.31 -10.92 -19.55
CA LEU A 755 -5.68 -11.12 -18.15
C LEU A 755 -5.41 -9.86 -17.31
N TYR A 756 -4.24 -9.25 -17.44
CA TYR A 756 -3.86 -8.02 -16.76
C TYR A 756 -4.78 -6.84 -17.09
N ASN A 757 -5.08 -6.62 -18.37
CA ASN A 757 -5.96 -5.54 -18.83
C ASN A 757 -7.38 -5.69 -18.25
N PHE A 758 -7.99 -6.87 -18.39
CA PHE A 758 -9.34 -7.10 -17.88
C PHE A 758 -9.40 -7.05 -16.34
N THR A 759 -8.45 -7.67 -15.63
CA THR A 759 -8.44 -7.63 -14.16
C THR A 759 -8.17 -6.24 -13.62
N THR A 760 -7.34 -5.43 -14.28
CA THR A 760 -7.11 -4.02 -13.91
C THR A 760 -8.37 -3.18 -14.09
N GLU A 761 -9.04 -3.30 -15.23
CA GLU A 761 -10.35 -2.66 -15.49
C GLU A 761 -11.41 -3.04 -14.42
N LEU A 762 -11.55 -4.33 -14.14
CA LEU A 762 -12.48 -4.85 -13.13
C LEU A 762 -12.16 -4.32 -11.72
N VAL A 763 -10.87 -4.21 -11.37
CA VAL A 763 -10.40 -3.65 -10.08
C VAL A 763 -10.59 -2.13 -10.00
N GLN A 764 -10.60 -1.39 -11.13
CA GLN A 764 -10.97 0.03 -11.10
C GLN A 764 -12.47 0.22 -10.84
N LEU A 765 -13.33 -0.71 -11.32
CA LEU A 765 -14.76 -0.72 -11.01
C LEU A 765 -15.02 -1.03 -9.52
N THR A 766 -14.35 -2.03 -8.93
CA THR A 766 -14.58 -2.46 -7.53
C THR A 766 -14.27 -1.40 -6.47
N LYS A 767 -13.43 -0.41 -6.80
CA LYS A 767 -13.12 0.75 -5.94
C LYS A 767 -14.32 1.68 -5.70
N LYS A 768 -15.33 1.65 -6.57
CA LYS A 768 -16.50 2.55 -6.54
C LYS A 768 -17.82 1.80 -6.44
N TYR A 769 -17.90 0.58 -6.98
CA TYR A 769 -19.14 -0.18 -7.12
C TYR A 769 -18.92 -1.64 -6.76
N LYS A 770 -19.96 -2.31 -6.26
CA LYS A 770 -20.00 -3.78 -6.28
C LYS A 770 -20.27 -4.25 -7.72
N VAL A 771 -19.45 -5.17 -8.21
CA VAL A 771 -19.53 -5.70 -9.57
C VAL A 771 -20.27 -7.03 -9.59
N ASN A 772 -21.42 -7.05 -10.23
CA ASN A 772 -22.22 -8.25 -10.48
C ASN A 772 -21.80 -8.81 -11.86
N LEU A 773 -20.94 -9.83 -11.87
CA LEU A 773 -20.37 -10.37 -13.10
C LEU A 773 -21.22 -11.51 -13.68
N TYR A 774 -21.47 -11.43 -14.98
CA TYR A 774 -22.03 -12.45 -15.84
C TYR A 774 -20.99 -12.84 -16.89
N VAL A 775 -20.97 -14.10 -17.33
CA VAL A 775 -19.95 -14.59 -18.26
C VAL A 775 -20.60 -15.41 -19.38
N ASP A 776 -20.25 -15.16 -20.64
CA ASP A 776 -20.63 -16.01 -21.78
C ASP A 776 -19.44 -16.88 -22.21
N LEU A 777 -19.59 -18.21 -22.10
CA LEU A 777 -18.61 -19.19 -22.56
C LEU A 777 -18.73 -19.50 -24.06
N HIS A 778 -19.71 -18.92 -24.75
CA HIS A 778 -19.90 -19.15 -26.18
C HIS A 778 -18.93 -18.32 -27.03
N GLY A 779 -18.37 -18.94 -28.07
CA GLY A 779 -17.42 -18.28 -28.98
C GLY A 779 -15.96 -18.35 -28.52
N GLY A 780 -15.19 -17.34 -28.91
CA GLY A 780 -13.74 -17.28 -28.72
C GLY A 780 -12.91 -18.28 -29.54
N PHE A 781 -11.60 -18.19 -29.35
CA PHE A 781 -10.62 -19.24 -29.65
C PHE A 781 -10.15 -19.90 -28.33
N ARG A 782 -9.24 -20.88 -28.39
CA ARG A 782 -8.74 -21.59 -27.19
C ARG A 782 -8.00 -20.63 -26.24
N GLU A 783 -7.33 -19.66 -26.82
CA GLU A 783 -6.51 -18.66 -26.15
C GLU A 783 -7.40 -17.71 -25.32
N THR A 784 -8.51 -17.22 -25.88
CA THR A 784 -9.51 -16.44 -25.13
C THR A 784 -10.23 -17.26 -24.06
N ALA A 785 -10.46 -18.56 -24.27
CA ALA A 785 -11.00 -19.44 -23.24
C ALA A 785 -10.02 -19.60 -22.07
N THR A 786 -8.72 -19.69 -22.35
CA THR A 786 -7.66 -19.78 -21.33
C THR A 786 -7.58 -18.50 -20.48
N VAL A 787 -7.73 -17.31 -21.11
CA VAL A 787 -7.86 -16.03 -20.38
C VAL A 787 -9.09 -16.07 -19.45
N LEU A 788 -10.22 -16.54 -19.96
CA LEU A 788 -11.49 -16.59 -19.23
C LEU A 788 -11.45 -17.58 -18.04
N ASP A 789 -10.84 -18.76 -18.20
CA ASP A 789 -10.61 -19.71 -17.09
C ASP A 789 -9.72 -19.09 -15.99
N ALA A 790 -8.65 -18.40 -16.36
CA ALA A 790 -7.77 -17.72 -15.40
C ALA A 790 -8.50 -16.57 -14.67
N ILE A 791 -9.36 -15.82 -15.37
CA ILE A 791 -10.25 -14.82 -14.77
C ILE A 791 -11.20 -15.46 -13.75
N LEU A 792 -11.82 -16.59 -14.07
CA LEU A 792 -12.75 -17.29 -13.17
C LEU A 792 -12.09 -17.89 -11.93
N MET A 793 -10.78 -18.17 -11.98
CA MET A 793 -9.98 -18.49 -10.80
C MET A 793 -9.71 -17.23 -9.96
N LEU A 794 -9.17 -16.17 -10.57
CA LEU A 794 -8.66 -14.99 -9.84
C LEU A 794 -9.73 -14.09 -9.23
N ILE A 795 -10.91 -13.98 -9.86
CA ILE A 795 -11.98 -13.07 -9.41
C ILE A 795 -12.46 -13.35 -7.99
N LYS A 796 -12.35 -14.60 -7.52
CA LYS A 796 -12.94 -15.05 -6.25
C LYS A 796 -12.23 -14.50 -5.00
N ASP A 797 -11.02 -13.99 -5.19
CA ASP A 797 -10.21 -13.33 -4.15
C ASP A 797 -10.25 -11.79 -4.28
N ILE A 798 -10.91 -11.24 -5.31
CA ILE A 798 -11.06 -9.78 -5.50
C ILE A 798 -12.34 -9.32 -4.80
N ASN A 799 -12.18 -8.57 -3.72
CA ASN A 799 -13.28 -7.96 -2.98
C ASN A 799 -14.20 -7.12 -3.89
N ASN A 800 -15.49 -7.12 -3.58
CA ASN A 800 -16.58 -6.44 -4.28
C ASN A 800 -16.96 -7.00 -5.68
N ILE A 801 -16.47 -8.15 -6.14
CA ILE A 801 -17.10 -8.87 -7.28
C ILE A 801 -17.97 -10.05 -6.78
N GLU A 802 -19.14 -10.21 -7.39
CA GLU A 802 -20.04 -11.36 -7.20
C GLU A 802 -20.31 -12.00 -8.58
N LEU A 803 -19.87 -13.25 -8.78
CA LEU A 803 -20.20 -14.02 -9.99
C LEU A 803 -21.68 -14.42 -9.96
N LYS A 804 -22.52 -13.72 -10.72
CA LYS A 804 -23.97 -13.92 -10.75
C LYS A 804 -24.38 -15.17 -11.52
N ASP A 805 -23.92 -15.32 -12.76
CA ASP A 805 -24.22 -16.48 -13.61
C ASP A 805 -23.17 -16.67 -14.72
N VAL A 806 -23.16 -17.87 -15.31
CA VAL A 806 -22.28 -18.25 -16.43
C VAL A 806 -23.14 -18.93 -17.50
N TYR A 807 -23.08 -18.45 -18.74
CA TYR A 807 -23.93 -18.86 -19.85
C TYR A 807 -23.18 -19.66 -20.93
N SER A 808 -23.92 -20.46 -21.68
CA SER A 808 -23.47 -21.17 -22.87
C SER A 808 -24.65 -21.39 -23.84
N ILE A 809 -24.36 -21.62 -25.14
CA ILE A 809 -25.39 -21.80 -26.18
C ILE A 809 -25.26 -23.18 -26.86
N GLU A 810 -26.35 -23.94 -26.83
CA GLU A 810 -26.49 -25.18 -27.60
C GLU A 810 -27.34 -24.97 -28.88
N TYR A 811 -27.15 -25.85 -29.88
CA TYR A 811 -27.87 -25.78 -31.17
C TYR A 811 -28.59 -27.11 -31.49
N PRO A 812 -29.66 -27.48 -30.77
CA PRO A 812 -30.37 -28.74 -31.03
C PRO A 812 -31.11 -28.74 -32.38
N ASP A 813 -31.82 -27.66 -32.73
CA ASP A 813 -32.77 -27.60 -33.86
C ASP A 813 -32.62 -26.31 -34.70
N SER A 814 -31.38 -25.90 -35.01
CA SER A 814 -31.06 -24.63 -35.73
C SER A 814 -31.53 -23.34 -35.02
N ILE A 815 -31.98 -23.45 -33.78
CA ILE A 815 -32.22 -22.35 -32.83
C ILE A 815 -31.06 -22.38 -31.82
N GLY A 816 -30.53 -21.22 -31.46
CA GLY A 816 -29.55 -21.11 -30.36
C GLY A 816 -30.26 -21.10 -29.01
N THR A 817 -30.04 -22.12 -28.20
CA THR A 817 -30.66 -22.30 -26.87
C THR A 817 -29.67 -21.92 -25.77
N ILE A 818 -29.94 -20.83 -25.05
CA ILE A 818 -29.09 -20.33 -23.95
C ILE A 818 -29.36 -21.14 -22.67
N LYS A 819 -28.29 -21.56 -21.97
CA LYS A 819 -28.30 -22.28 -20.69
C LYS A 819 -27.41 -21.60 -19.65
N SER A 820 -27.78 -21.69 -18.38
CA SER A 820 -26.84 -21.45 -17.26
C SER A 820 -25.99 -22.70 -17.00
N VAL A 821 -24.71 -22.50 -16.75
CA VAL A 821 -23.73 -23.53 -16.36
C VAL A 821 -22.99 -23.20 -15.06
N LYS A 822 -23.46 -22.19 -14.29
CA LYS A 822 -22.83 -21.72 -13.04
C LYS A 822 -22.50 -22.87 -12.07
N ARG A 823 -23.41 -23.85 -11.94
CA ARG A 823 -23.27 -25.04 -11.05
C ARG A 823 -22.07 -25.94 -11.37
N THR A 824 -21.40 -25.74 -12.49
CA THR A 824 -20.17 -26.44 -12.87
C THR A 824 -18.90 -25.65 -12.52
N SER A 825 -19.02 -24.34 -12.25
CA SER A 825 -17.89 -23.44 -11.95
C SER A 825 -17.41 -23.45 -10.49
N ASN A 826 -18.10 -24.18 -9.59
CA ASN A 826 -17.68 -24.41 -8.20
C ASN A 826 -16.33 -25.15 -8.11
N ILE A 827 -15.87 -25.78 -9.20
CA ILE A 827 -14.57 -26.44 -9.27
C ILE A 827 -13.39 -25.47 -9.10
N TYR A 828 -13.56 -24.19 -9.47
CA TYR A 828 -12.50 -23.19 -9.27
C TYR A 828 -12.27 -22.87 -7.77
N ASP A 829 -13.30 -22.99 -6.91
CA ASP A 829 -13.15 -22.82 -5.44
C ASP A 829 -12.30 -23.94 -4.83
N PHE A 830 -12.57 -25.18 -5.26
CA PHE A 830 -11.77 -26.34 -4.88
C PHE A 830 -10.30 -26.20 -5.30
N VAL A 831 -10.04 -25.76 -6.54
CA VAL A 831 -8.67 -25.58 -7.05
C VAL A 831 -7.95 -24.44 -6.33
N GLY A 832 -8.61 -23.29 -6.14
CA GLY A 832 -8.04 -22.14 -5.41
C GLY A 832 -7.73 -22.48 -3.95
N GLY A 833 -8.67 -23.07 -3.22
CA GLY A 833 -8.47 -23.50 -1.83
C GLY A 833 -7.39 -24.58 -1.67
N MET A 834 -7.16 -25.42 -2.69
CA MET A 834 -6.03 -26.36 -2.69
C MET A 834 -4.67 -25.67 -2.92
N GLN A 835 -4.61 -24.61 -3.74
CA GLN A 835 -3.39 -23.83 -3.94
C GLN A 835 -3.05 -22.99 -2.69
N GLU A 836 -4.06 -22.38 -2.07
CA GLU A 836 -3.96 -21.72 -0.76
C GLU A 836 -3.36 -22.66 0.29
N PHE A 837 -3.89 -23.89 0.37
CA PHE A 837 -3.43 -24.88 1.33
C PHE A 837 -1.99 -25.35 1.10
N LEU A 838 -1.64 -25.73 -0.13
CA LEU A 838 -0.31 -26.28 -0.41
C LEU A 838 0.81 -25.24 -0.22
N SER A 839 0.49 -23.96 -0.40
CA SER A 839 1.42 -22.83 -0.31
C SER A 839 1.51 -22.23 1.10
N PHE A 840 0.37 -22.02 1.77
CA PHE A 840 0.27 -21.25 3.02
C PHE A 840 -0.37 -22.01 4.20
N GLY A 841 -0.83 -23.24 3.97
CA GLY A 841 -1.46 -24.09 4.98
C GLY A 841 -2.89 -23.70 5.37
N ARG A 842 -3.49 -22.69 4.72
CA ARG A 842 -4.86 -22.22 4.96
C ARG A 842 -5.83 -22.78 3.92
N SER A 843 -7.12 -22.83 4.23
CA SER A 843 -8.11 -23.54 3.41
C SER A 843 -9.45 -22.81 3.28
N ASN A 844 -9.43 -21.47 3.21
CA ASN A 844 -10.63 -20.65 3.07
C ASN A 844 -11.41 -20.96 1.78
N GLY A 845 -10.72 -21.22 0.66
CA GLY A 845 -11.37 -21.67 -0.58
C GLY A 845 -12.05 -23.05 -0.44
N LEU A 846 -11.53 -23.93 0.43
CA LEU A 846 -12.13 -25.24 0.68
C LEU A 846 -13.35 -25.17 1.61
N ILE A 847 -13.45 -24.16 2.49
CA ILE A 847 -14.67 -23.91 3.30
C ILE A 847 -15.85 -23.66 2.34
N LYS A 848 -15.74 -22.66 1.48
CA LYS A 848 -16.78 -22.30 0.48
C LYS A 848 -17.19 -23.51 -0.36
N TYR A 849 -16.21 -24.29 -0.84
CA TYR A 849 -16.48 -25.50 -1.61
C TYR A 849 -17.26 -26.56 -0.82
N VAL A 850 -16.95 -26.77 0.47
CA VAL A 850 -17.69 -27.73 1.32
C VAL A 850 -19.12 -27.22 1.59
N GLU A 851 -19.29 -25.94 1.89
CA GLU A 851 -20.60 -25.30 2.11
C GLU A 851 -21.51 -25.44 0.88
N GLU A 852 -20.99 -25.15 -0.32
CA GLU A 852 -21.74 -25.30 -1.56
C GLU A 852 -22.02 -26.77 -1.94
N GLU A 853 -21.18 -27.73 -1.52
CA GLU A 853 -21.47 -29.16 -1.69
C GLU A 853 -22.56 -29.66 -0.73
N MET A 854 -22.69 -29.07 0.47
CA MET A 854 -23.75 -29.41 1.43
C MET A 854 -25.15 -29.05 0.91
N GLU A 855 -25.29 -28.07 0.02
CA GLU A 855 -26.56 -27.78 -0.67
C GLU A 855 -26.94 -28.85 -1.73
N LYS A 856 -26.00 -29.73 -2.14
CA LYS A 856 -26.19 -30.67 -3.25
C LYS A 856 -26.58 -32.08 -2.81
N GLU A 857 -26.00 -32.60 -1.71
CA GLU A 857 -26.15 -34.01 -1.30
C GLU A 857 -26.83 -34.19 0.05
N SER A 858 -28.16 -34.07 0.07
CA SER A 858 -29.04 -34.18 1.25
C SER A 858 -29.14 -35.59 1.90
N ASN A 859 -28.17 -36.49 1.67
CA ASN A 859 -28.22 -37.89 2.11
C ASN A 859 -26.93 -38.43 2.79
N ASP A 860 -25.81 -37.69 2.84
CA ASP A 860 -24.53 -38.21 3.36
C ASP A 860 -23.80 -37.26 4.32
N ASN A 861 -24.52 -36.77 5.34
CA ASN A 861 -24.00 -35.82 6.34
C ASN A 861 -22.68 -36.28 7.00
N GLU A 862 -22.47 -37.58 7.18
CA GLU A 862 -21.26 -38.13 7.81
C GLU A 862 -19.99 -37.91 6.95
N LEU A 863 -20.15 -37.79 5.62
CA LEU A 863 -19.05 -37.42 4.72
C LEU A 863 -18.76 -35.91 4.79
N HIS A 864 -19.79 -35.07 4.85
CA HIS A 864 -19.61 -33.62 4.96
C HIS A 864 -18.98 -33.20 6.30
N GLU A 865 -19.40 -33.78 7.43
CA GLU A 865 -18.80 -33.52 8.74
C GLU A 865 -17.30 -33.88 8.78
N LYS A 866 -16.89 -34.97 8.11
CA LYS A 866 -15.46 -35.36 8.01
C LYS A 866 -14.66 -34.42 7.12
N ASN A 867 -15.24 -33.94 6.03
CA ASN A 867 -14.60 -33.01 5.12
C ASN A 867 -14.41 -31.63 5.78
N GLN A 868 -15.44 -31.12 6.46
CA GLN A 868 -15.33 -29.88 7.25
C GLN A 868 -14.29 -30.02 8.36
N ALA A 869 -14.34 -31.10 9.15
CA ALA A 869 -13.39 -31.33 10.24
C ALA A 869 -11.93 -31.52 9.77
N LEU A 870 -11.69 -31.81 8.48
CA LEU A 870 -10.37 -31.75 7.86
C LEU A 870 -9.96 -30.30 7.57
N VAL A 871 -10.84 -29.53 6.93
CA VAL A 871 -10.62 -28.10 6.61
C VAL A 871 -10.39 -27.26 7.87
N ASP A 872 -11.11 -27.53 8.96
CA ASP A 872 -10.90 -26.89 10.25
C ASP A 872 -9.50 -27.17 10.81
N ALA A 873 -9.07 -28.44 10.82
CA ALA A 873 -7.77 -28.84 11.38
C ALA A 873 -6.57 -28.36 10.54
N ILE A 874 -6.77 -28.16 9.23
CA ILE A 874 -5.80 -27.49 8.36
C ILE A 874 -5.57 -26.05 8.82
N ASN A 875 -6.64 -25.25 8.94
CA ASN A 875 -6.54 -23.87 9.41
C ASN A 875 -5.95 -23.78 10.83
N MET A 876 -6.43 -24.61 11.76
CA MET A 876 -5.93 -24.66 13.14
C MET A 876 -4.43 -25.03 13.25
N PHE A 877 -3.87 -25.73 12.26
CA PHE A 877 -2.43 -25.97 12.16
C PHE A 877 -1.66 -24.77 11.59
N SER A 878 -2.20 -24.06 10.59
CA SER A 878 -1.63 -22.79 10.08
C SER A 878 -1.56 -21.71 11.17
N ASP A 879 -2.60 -21.60 12.01
CA ASP A 879 -2.60 -20.69 13.16
C ASP A 879 -1.54 -21.08 14.20
N GLY A 880 -1.38 -22.39 14.45
CA GLY A 880 -0.34 -22.94 15.34
C GLY A 880 1.09 -22.60 14.89
N ILE A 881 1.35 -22.62 13.57
CA ILE A 881 2.62 -22.18 12.96
C ILE A 881 2.82 -20.67 13.12
N SER A 882 1.76 -19.88 12.90
CA SER A 882 1.79 -18.42 12.91
C SER A 882 2.16 -17.85 14.29
N LEU A 883 1.68 -18.50 15.36
CA LEU A 883 1.90 -18.05 16.75
C LEU A 883 3.32 -18.32 17.31
N ASN A 884 4.20 -19.02 16.58
CA ASN A 884 5.56 -19.39 17.03
C ASN A 884 5.62 -20.16 18.37
N GLN A 885 4.54 -20.85 18.78
CA GLN A 885 4.51 -21.61 20.04
C GLN A 885 4.82 -23.09 19.82
N ALA A 886 6.01 -23.51 20.25
CA ALA A 886 6.53 -24.86 20.02
C ALA A 886 5.65 -26.02 20.54
N GLY A 887 4.86 -25.80 21.60
CA GLY A 887 3.89 -26.79 22.09
C GLY A 887 2.72 -26.98 21.12
N LEU A 888 2.06 -25.88 20.74
CA LEU A 888 0.92 -25.89 19.83
C LEU A 888 1.24 -26.56 18.49
N PHE A 889 2.47 -26.41 17.98
CA PHE A 889 2.89 -27.04 16.72
C PHE A 889 2.75 -28.57 16.73
N SER A 890 3.23 -29.26 17.78
CA SER A 890 3.17 -30.73 17.83
C SER A 890 1.75 -31.26 18.14
N ASP A 891 0.98 -30.53 18.95
CA ASP A 891 -0.41 -30.86 19.25
C ASP A 891 -1.29 -30.73 18.00
N ARG A 892 -1.17 -29.62 17.26
CA ARG A 892 -1.91 -29.38 16.01
C ARG A 892 -1.50 -30.32 14.87
N LEU A 893 -0.22 -30.69 14.77
CA LEU A 893 0.24 -31.70 13.82
C LEU A 893 -0.42 -33.07 14.08
N SER A 894 -0.57 -33.44 15.36
CA SER A 894 -1.27 -34.67 15.76
C SER A 894 -2.77 -34.60 15.44
N GLU A 895 -3.41 -33.46 15.70
CA GLU A 895 -4.82 -33.21 15.36
C GLU A 895 -5.07 -33.31 13.85
N LEU A 896 -4.23 -32.68 13.02
CA LEU A 896 -4.29 -32.78 11.57
C LEU A 896 -4.10 -34.24 11.08
N ALA A 897 -3.13 -34.96 11.63
CA ALA A 897 -2.88 -36.36 11.28
C ALA A 897 -4.12 -37.26 11.54
N ASP A 898 -4.78 -37.09 12.69
CA ASP A 898 -5.99 -37.85 13.02
C ASP A 898 -7.15 -37.53 12.04
N LYS A 899 -7.36 -36.26 11.67
CA LYS A 899 -8.41 -35.88 10.70
C LYS A 899 -8.12 -36.38 9.28
N VAL A 900 -6.89 -36.23 8.80
CA VAL A 900 -6.46 -36.73 7.48
C VAL A 900 -6.70 -38.24 7.38
N ASN A 901 -6.42 -38.99 8.45
CA ASN A 901 -6.66 -40.43 8.48
C ASN A 901 -8.14 -40.82 8.41
N CYS A 902 -9.06 -40.01 8.94
CA CYS A 902 -10.52 -40.25 8.92
C CYS A 902 -11.21 -40.06 7.55
N VAL A 903 -10.64 -39.29 6.62
CA VAL A 903 -11.25 -38.97 5.31
C VAL A 903 -11.11 -40.14 4.31
N SER A 904 -12.06 -40.32 3.40
CA SER A 904 -12.00 -41.38 2.39
C SER A 904 -11.04 -41.04 1.23
N TYR A 905 -10.76 -42.00 0.34
CA TYR A 905 -10.05 -41.75 -0.93
C TYR A 905 -11.01 -41.51 -2.10
N GLU A 906 -12.27 -41.13 -1.82
CA GLU A 906 -13.33 -40.96 -2.82
C GLU A 906 -13.67 -39.48 -3.03
N LYS A 907 -14.20 -39.17 -4.22
CA LYS A 907 -14.48 -37.79 -4.69
C LYS A 907 -13.25 -36.86 -4.55
N ASN A 908 -13.48 -35.55 -4.57
CA ASN A 908 -12.44 -34.53 -4.54
C ASN A 908 -11.63 -34.54 -3.23
N PHE A 909 -12.25 -34.86 -2.08
CA PHE A 909 -11.55 -34.95 -0.80
C PHE A 909 -10.55 -36.12 -0.70
N GLY A 910 -10.69 -37.17 -1.51
CA GLY A 910 -9.63 -38.17 -1.70
C GLY A 910 -8.34 -37.59 -2.28
N ILE A 911 -8.45 -36.60 -3.17
CA ILE A 911 -7.31 -35.88 -3.74
C ILE A 911 -6.68 -34.95 -2.70
N VAL A 912 -7.52 -34.23 -1.93
CA VAL A 912 -7.09 -33.41 -0.78
C VAL A 912 -6.25 -34.25 0.19
N LYS A 913 -6.78 -35.41 0.62
CA LYS A 913 -6.08 -36.36 1.50
C LYS A 913 -4.74 -36.82 0.92
N GLN A 914 -4.69 -37.20 -0.35
CA GLN A 914 -3.45 -37.67 -0.99
C GLN A 914 -2.40 -36.56 -1.08
N LEU A 915 -2.80 -35.32 -1.40
CA LEU A 915 -1.91 -34.17 -1.48
C LEU A 915 -1.40 -33.75 -0.09
N ILE A 916 -2.24 -33.77 0.95
CA ILE A 916 -1.82 -33.58 2.34
C ILE A 916 -0.80 -34.65 2.75
N SER A 917 -1.12 -35.94 2.58
CA SER A 917 -0.21 -37.03 2.96
C SER A 917 1.15 -36.95 2.27
N ASN A 918 1.23 -36.44 1.03
CA ASN A 918 2.50 -36.22 0.36
C ASN A 918 3.27 -34.98 0.88
N ASN A 919 2.57 -33.93 1.30
CA ASN A 919 3.13 -32.65 1.77
C ASN A 919 3.81 -32.75 3.16
N TYR A 920 3.50 -33.78 3.94
CA TYR A 920 4.09 -34.05 5.27
C TYR A 920 5.12 -35.19 5.28
N VAL A 921 5.58 -35.61 4.09
CA VAL A 921 6.68 -36.56 3.91
C VAL A 921 7.96 -35.79 3.67
N VAL A 922 8.98 -36.05 4.49
CA VAL A 922 10.29 -35.39 4.40
C VAL A 922 11.42 -36.39 4.19
N TYR A 923 12.51 -35.89 3.61
CA TYR A 923 13.72 -36.65 3.34
C TYR A 923 14.91 -35.95 3.99
N ILE A 924 15.67 -36.68 4.81
CA ILE A 924 16.88 -36.18 5.49
C ILE A 924 18.08 -36.95 4.93
N ASP A 925 19.12 -36.22 4.50
CA ASP A 925 20.36 -36.84 4.02
C ASP A 925 21.09 -37.56 5.16
N LYS A 926 21.64 -38.75 4.89
CA LYS A 926 22.44 -39.51 5.86
C LYS A 926 23.89 -39.03 5.79
N ILE A 927 24.25 -38.09 6.65
CA ILE A 927 25.58 -37.47 6.70
C ILE A 927 26.76 -38.47 6.84
N GLU A 928 26.51 -39.70 7.30
CA GLU A 928 27.53 -40.76 7.28
C GLU A 928 27.83 -41.35 5.88
N ASN A 929 26.95 -41.17 4.89
CA ASN A 929 26.96 -41.84 3.60
C ASN A 929 27.31 -40.90 2.43
N LYS A 930 28.51 -41.06 1.89
CA LYS A 930 29.09 -40.22 0.81
C LYS A 930 28.38 -40.27 -0.56
N ASN A 931 27.24 -40.95 -0.65
CA ASN A 931 26.51 -41.21 -1.89
C ASN A 931 25.16 -40.45 -1.97
N GLY A 932 24.82 -39.61 -0.99
CA GLY A 932 23.52 -38.92 -0.95
C GLY A 932 22.35 -39.88 -0.66
N GLU A 933 22.53 -40.82 0.27
CA GLU A 933 21.41 -41.64 0.74
C GLU A 933 20.49 -40.83 1.65
N GLN A 934 19.18 -40.92 1.46
CA GLN A 934 18.18 -40.26 2.29
C GLN A 934 17.41 -41.23 3.20
N SER A 935 16.92 -40.71 4.31
CA SER A 935 15.92 -41.32 5.18
C SER A 935 14.57 -40.63 4.97
N ARG A 936 13.54 -41.38 4.57
CA ARG A 936 12.15 -40.89 4.45
C ARG A 936 11.45 -40.95 5.81
N TYR A 937 10.79 -39.86 6.21
CA TYR A 937 9.95 -39.80 7.41
C TYR A 937 8.55 -39.27 7.08
N ASP A 938 7.56 -39.63 7.92
CA ASP A 938 6.14 -39.38 7.66
C ASP A 938 5.50 -38.68 8.87
N LEU A 939 5.29 -37.36 8.78
CA LEU A 939 4.83 -36.57 9.92
C LEU A 939 3.35 -36.74 10.27
N LEU A 940 2.57 -37.43 9.44
CA LEU A 940 1.21 -37.87 9.78
C LEU A 940 1.15 -39.35 10.20
N GLY A 941 2.31 -40.02 10.21
CA GLY A 941 2.48 -41.42 10.59
C GLY A 941 2.97 -41.59 12.04
N ILE A 942 3.91 -42.52 12.23
CA ILE A 942 4.49 -42.80 13.55
C ILE A 942 5.59 -41.80 13.92
N GLU A 943 6.13 -41.06 12.94
CA GLU A 943 7.21 -40.09 13.10
C GLU A 943 6.73 -38.67 13.40
N ARG A 944 5.43 -38.44 13.64
CA ARG A 944 4.84 -37.12 13.95
C ARG A 944 5.55 -36.33 15.07
N ASN A 945 6.15 -37.03 16.04
CA ASN A 945 6.90 -36.46 17.17
C ASN A 945 8.44 -36.54 17.00
N TYR A 946 8.93 -36.94 15.82
CA TYR A 946 10.36 -37.08 15.55
C TYR A 946 10.96 -35.74 15.14
N LEU A 947 11.61 -35.06 16.09
CA LEU A 947 12.09 -33.68 15.94
C LEU A 947 12.92 -33.42 14.66
N PRO A 948 13.83 -34.31 14.19
CA PRO A 948 14.54 -34.07 12.93
C PRO A 948 13.60 -33.92 11.73
N ALA A 949 12.54 -34.73 11.66
CA ALA A 949 11.55 -34.65 10.58
C ALA A 949 10.69 -33.39 10.70
N GLN A 950 10.28 -33.00 11.91
CA GLN A 950 9.56 -31.74 12.14
C GLN A 950 10.40 -30.53 11.69
N LEU A 951 11.69 -30.49 12.08
CA LEU A 951 12.62 -29.43 11.71
C LEU A 951 12.90 -29.41 10.20
N LYS A 952 13.04 -30.57 9.55
CA LYS A 952 13.21 -30.65 8.09
C LYS A 952 11.97 -30.14 7.36
N TRP A 953 10.77 -30.46 7.83
CA TRP A 953 9.53 -29.94 7.24
C TRP A 953 9.42 -28.41 7.36
N CYS A 954 9.76 -27.83 8.53
CA CYS A 954 9.80 -26.38 8.67
C CYS A 954 10.88 -25.72 7.79
N LEU A 955 12.05 -26.35 7.64
CA LEU A 955 13.11 -25.89 6.75
C LEU A 955 12.69 -25.92 5.27
N ASP A 956 12.08 -27.01 4.82
CA ASP A 956 11.60 -27.21 3.45
C ASP A 956 10.39 -26.32 3.09
N LYS A 957 9.80 -25.64 4.10
CA LYS A 957 8.76 -24.62 3.97
C LYS A 957 9.27 -23.19 4.20
N ASP A 958 10.59 -22.99 4.26
CA ASP A 958 11.24 -21.69 4.55
C ASP A 958 10.84 -21.04 5.90
N LEU A 959 10.26 -21.82 6.83
CA LEU A 959 9.80 -21.37 8.16
C LEU A 959 10.98 -21.27 9.15
N LEU A 960 11.99 -20.47 8.82
CA LEU A 960 13.28 -20.45 9.53
C LEU A 960 13.15 -20.00 11.00
N GLN A 961 12.27 -19.03 11.31
CA GLN A 961 12.04 -18.57 12.68
C GLN A 961 11.34 -19.62 13.56
N GLN A 962 10.35 -20.33 13.00
CA GLN A 962 9.71 -21.47 13.65
C GLN A 962 10.72 -22.60 13.86
N THR A 963 11.58 -22.86 12.88
CA THR A 963 12.63 -23.90 12.97
C THR A 963 13.63 -23.57 14.08
N LEU A 964 14.15 -22.34 14.15
CA LEU A 964 15.00 -21.87 15.26
C LEU A 964 14.29 -21.95 16.61
N THR A 965 12.99 -21.65 16.65
CA THR A 965 12.17 -21.71 17.85
C THR A 965 11.97 -23.14 18.34
N LEU A 966 11.74 -24.11 17.46
CA LEU A 966 11.67 -25.54 17.79
C LEU A 966 13.03 -26.09 18.25
N ILE A 967 14.13 -25.69 17.60
CA ILE A 967 15.50 -26.07 18.00
C ILE A 967 15.78 -25.65 19.44
N GLU A 968 15.49 -24.41 19.83
CA GLU A 968 15.70 -23.98 21.21
C GLU A 968 14.68 -24.61 22.19
N SER A 969 13.40 -24.68 21.80
CA SER A 969 12.33 -24.96 22.76
C SER A 969 12.10 -26.45 23.03
N VAL A 970 12.40 -27.34 22.08
CA VAL A 970 11.97 -28.77 22.12
C VAL A 970 13.14 -29.75 22.20
N MET A 971 14.34 -29.36 21.74
CA MET A 971 15.51 -30.24 21.61
C MET A 971 15.79 -31.12 22.83
N ILE A 972 15.90 -30.52 24.02
CA ILE A 972 16.24 -31.26 25.24
C ILE A 972 15.11 -32.20 25.69
N GLU A 973 13.86 -31.84 25.45
CA GLU A 973 12.69 -32.68 25.77
C GLU A 973 12.64 -33.89 24.82
N SER A 974 12.91 -33.70 23.53
CA SER A 974 13.04 -34.78 22.55
C SER A 974 14.14 -35.78 22.93
N LEU A 975 15.33 -35.29 23.33
CA LEU A 975 16.43 -36.15 23.78
C LEU A 975 16.16 -36.90 25.10
N ILE A 976 15.33 -36.34 25.98
CA ILE A 976 14.87 -37.03 27.20
C ILE A 976 13.85 -38.12 26.85
N ASN A 977 12.86 -37.80 25.99
CA ASN A 977 11.80 -38.72 25.56
C ASN A 977 12.36 -39.94 24.79
N GLU A 978 13.42 -39.75 24.00
CA GLU A 978 14.13 -40.82 23.27
C GLU A 978 15.17 -41.56 24.14
N GLY A 979 15.26 -41.25 25.44
CA GLY A 979 16.15 -41.94 26.38
C GLY A 979 17.64 -41.69 26.15
N ILE A 980 18.00 -40.63 25.42
CA ILE A 980 19.40 -40.25 25.15
C ILE A 980 19.97 -39.50 26.36
N VAL A 981 19.18 -38.59 26.93
CA VAL A 981 19.51 -37.74 28.08
C VAL A 981 18.72 -38.18 29.32
N SER A 982 19.37 -38.18 30.48
CA SER A 982 18.81 -38.50 31.78
C SER A 982 19.45 -37.62 32.86
N TYR A 983 18.63 -36.76 33.49
CA TYR A 983 19.03 -35.90 34.61
C TYR A 983 18.71 -36.56 35.96
N PRO A 984 19.41 -36.18 37.06
CA PRO A 984 19.01 -36.57 38.41
C PRO A 984 17.65 -35.96 38.81
N GLU A 985 16.92 -36.63 39.71
CA GLU A 985 15.60 -36.23 40.28
C GLU A 985 15.56 -34.85 40.98
N ARG A 986 16.66 -34.09 40.99
CA ARG A 986 16.83 -32.81 41.71
C ARG A 986 17.00 -31.61 40.77
N VAL A 987 16.93 -31.82 39.46
CA VAL A 987 16.96 -30.76 38.45
C VAL A 987 15.53 -30.35 38.15
N ASN A 988 15.13 -29.17 38.64
CA ASN A 988 13.76 -28.64 38.46
C ASN A 988 13.53 -27.97 37.09
N ASP A 989 14.59 -27.74 36.32
CA ASP A 989 14.57 -27.01 35.05
C ASP A 989 15.64 -27.61 34.11
N PHE A 990 15.20 -28.52 33.24
CA PHE A 990 16.09 -29.23 32.32
C PHE A 990 16.59 -28.36 31.16
N LYS A 991 15.84 -27.31 30.77
CA LYS A 991 16.23 -26.37 29.71
C LYS A 991 17.38 -25.51 30.18
N LYS A 992 17.26 -24.93 31.38
CA LYS A 992 18.35 -24.17 32.01
C LYS A 992 19.56 -25.02 32.36
N ALA A 993 19.37 -26.27 32.81
CA ALA A 993 20.49 -27.19 33.05
C ALA A 993 21.24 -27.54 31.75
N PHE A 994 20.52 -27.64 30.63
CA PHE A 994 21.11 -27.84 29.31
C PHE A 994 21.81 -26.58 28.78
N ASP A 995 21.22 -25.41 28.95
CA ASP A 995 21.87 -24.13 28.63
C ASP A 995 23.13 -23.88 29.47
N ASP A 996 23.11 -24.16 30.79
CA ASP A 996 24.28 -24.13 31.65
C ASP A 996 25.34 -25.14 31.16
N TRP A 997 24.94 -26.37 30.76
CA TRP A 997 25.86 -27.34 30.14
C TRP A 997 26.54 -26.77 28.90
N VAL A 998 25.76 -26.35 27.89
CA VAL A 998 26.29 -25.81 26.62
C VAL A 998 27.21 -24.61 26.87
N ASN A 999 26.77 -23.63 27.66
CA ASN A 999 27.51 -22.39 27.89
C ASN A 999 28.77 -22.57 28.75
N LEU A 1000 28.70 -23.34 29.85
CA LEU A 1000 29.81 -23.46 30.81
C LEU A 1000 30.80 -24.57 30.47
N SER A 1001 30.44 -25.49 29.58
CA SER A 1001 31.23 -26.70 29.33
C SER A 1001 31.85 -26.77 27.94
N LEU A 1002 31.43 -25.88 27.02
CA LEU A 1002 31.91 -25.82 25.64
C LEU A 1002 32.47 -24.44 25.26
N PHE A 1003 32.03 -23.35 25.92
CA PHE A 1003 32.21 -21.98 25.43
C PHE A 1003 32.63 -20.95 26.50
N LYS A 1004 32.92 -19.73 26.04
CA LYS A 1004 33.20 -18.55 26.88
C LYS A 1004 31.86 -18.06 27.46
N PHE A 1005 31.73 -18.05 28.79
CA PHE A 1005 30.63 -17.31 29.44
C PHE A 1005 30.77 -15.82 29.08
N GLU A 1006 29.68 -15.18 28.67
CA GLU A 1006 29.67 -13.75 28.32
C GLU A 1006 30.00 -12.93 29.59
N CYS A 1007 31.07 -12.11 29.53
CA CYS A 1007 31.80 -11.65 30.73
C CYS A 1007 32.10 -10.14 30.75
N ASP A 1008 31.06 -9.33 30.90
CA ASP A 1008 31.21 -7.96 31.39
C ASP A 1008 31.63 -7.96 32.87
N GLY A 1009 32.95 -7.88 33.11
CA GLY A 1009 33.52 -7.64 34.44
C GLY A 1009 33.41 -8.78 35.46
N GLN A 1010 33.17 -10.02 35.02
CA GLN A 1010 33.08 -11.19 35.91
C GLN A 1010 34.39 -12.00 35.98
N VAL A 1011 34.81 -12.31 37.20
CA VAL A 1011 35.99 -13.13 37.52
C VAL A 1011 35.56 -14.59 37.73
N ARG A 1012 36.39 -15.54 37.25
CA ARG A 1012 36.15 -16.99 37.37
C ARG A 1012 37.30 -17.66 38.11
N VAL A 1013 36.98 -18.60 39.00
CA VAL A 1013 37.97 -19.37 39.76
C VAL A 1013 37.65 -20.87 39.67
N VAL A 1014 38.64 -21.64 39.24
CA VAL A 1014 38.62 -23.12 39.26
C VAL A 1014 39.14 -23.61 40.60
N LYS A 1015 38.49 -24.64 41.16
CA LYS A 1015 38.95 -25.40 42.32
C LYS A 1015 39.43 -26.77 41.86
N GLU A 1016 40.71 -27.07 42.10
CA GLU A 1016 41.36 -28.35 41.84
C GLU A 1016 41.84 -28.93 43.19
N GLY A 1017 41.08 -29.86 43.76
CA GLY A 1017 41.29 -30.38 45.11
C GLY A 1017 41.02 -29.31 46.16
N THR A 1018 42.06 -28.92 46.89
CA THR A 1018 42.06 -27.82 47.87
C THR A 1018 42.66 -26.52 47.32
N VAL A 1019 43.18 -26.53 46.09
CA VAL A 1019 43.77 -25.35 45.45
C VAL A 1019 42.70 -24.63 44.63
N GLU A 1020 42.58 -23.33 44.83
CA GLU A 1020 41.78 -22.45 43.97
C GLU A 1020 42.73 -21.62 43.09
N ARG A 1021 42.43 -21.51 41.78
CA ARG A 1021 43.18 -20.71 40.82
C ARG A 1021 42.22 -19.85 39.99
N GLU A 1022 42.53 -18.57 39.91
CA GLU A 1022 41.87 -17.62 39.02
C GLU A 1022 42.15 -18.00 37.55
N MET A 1023 41.11 -17.95 36.71
CA MET A 1023 41.24 -18.30 35.30
C MET A 1023 41.76 -17.10 34.52
N GLU A 1024 43.00 -17.16 34.03
CA GLU A 1024 43.46 -16.23 32.99
C GLU A 1024 42.68 -16.50 31.69
N GLU A 1025 42.70 -15.59 30.72
CA GLU A 1025 41.94 -15.76 29.47
C GLU A 1025 42.31 -17.05 28.71
N ARG A 1026 43.59 -17.44 28.77
CA ARG A 1026 44.15 -18.72 28.27
C ARG A 1026 43.80 -19.98 29.09
N ASP A 1027 43.40 -19.82 30.36
CA ASP A 1027 42.85 -20.91 31.18
C ASP A 1027 41.32 -20.98 31.06
N SER A 1028 40.70 -19.88 30.65
CA SER A 1028 39.27 -19.78 30.41
C SER A 1028 38.85 -20.78 29.33
N MET A 1029 37.57 -21.15 29.36
CA MET A 1029 36.99 -22.01 28.33
C MET A 1029 36.62 -21.23 27.06
N SER A 1030 37.39 -20.18 26.74
CA SER A 1030 37.38 -19.60 25.40
C SER A 1030 38.09 -20.54 24.45
N TYR A 1031 37.30 -21.19 23.58
CA TYR A 1031 37.82 -21.99 22.47
C TYR A 1031 37.69 -21.29 21.11
N PHE A 1032 37.03 -20.13 21.11
CA PHE A 1032 36.88 -19.25 19.95
C PHE A 1032 36.72 -17.80 20.43
N ASP A 1033 37.84 -17.12 20.65
CA ASP A 1033 37.84 -15.66 20.54
C ASP A 1033 37.61 -15.36 19.05
N GLY A 1034 36.37 -14.98 18.71
CA GLY A 1034 35.86 -15.04 17.33
C GLY A 1034 34.80 -16.13 17.07
N TYR A 1035 34.11 -16.68 18.07
CA TYR A 1035 33.04 -17.69 17.86
C TYR A 1035 31.99 -17.27 16.83
N THR A 1036 31.56 -16.00 16.87
CA THR A 1036 30.64 -15.45 15.87
C THR A 1036 31.29 -15.39 14.48
N GLU A 1037 32.56 -15.01 14.35
CA GLU A 1037 33.28 -14.97 13.07
C GLU A 1037 33.50 -16.37 12.47
N PHE A 1038 33.66 -17.40 13.32
CA PHE A 1038 33.70 -18.79 12.89
C PHE A 1038 32.31 -19.26 12.44
N PHE A 1039 31.27 -19.08 13.25
CA PHE A 1039 29.91 -19.56 12.89
C PHE A 1039 29.33 -18.82 11.68
N CYS A 1040 29.43 -17.48 11.64
CA CYS A 1040 28.91 -16.68 10.54
C CYS A 1040 29.77 -16.80 9.27
N GLY A 1041 31.10 -16.91 9.41
CA GLY A 1041 32.03 -16.84 8.28
C GLY A 1041 32.72 -18.15 7.91
N MET A 1042 32.28 -19.33 8.36
CA MET A 1042 32.89 -20.60 7.92
C MET A 1042 32.35 -21.07 6.56
N ASP A 1043 31.03 -21.07 6.39
CA ASP A 1043 30.40 -21.67 5.22
C ASP A 1043 30.77 -20.93 3.92
N GLU A 1044 30.77 -19.58 3.94
CA GLU A 1044 31.28 -18.74 2.84
C GLU A 1044 32.71 -19.13 2.43
N LYS A 1045 33.61 -19.31 3.41
CA LYS A 1045 35.03 -19.65 3.17
C LYS A 1045 35.20 -21.03 2.55
N LEU A 1046 34.25 -21.94 2.74
CA LEU A 1046 34.27 -23.30 2.17
C LEU A 1046 33.53 -23.37 0.83
N ALA A 1047 32.43 -22.64 0.66
CA ALA A 1047 31.68 -22.51 -0.59
C ALA A 1047 32.55 -21.91 -1.72
N VAL A 1048 33.36 -20.89 -1.41
CA VAL A 1048 34.32 -20.28 -2.34
C VAL A 1048 35.37 -21.28 -2.87
N GLN A 1049 35.56 -22.43 -2.21
CA GLN A 1049 36.50 -23.48 -2.64
C GLN A 1049 35.91 -24.48 -3.64
N GLY A 1050 34.66 -24.30 -4.09
CA GLY A 1050 34.03 -25.14 -5.12
C GLY A 1050 33.75 -26.58 -4.66
N LYS A 1051 33.56 -26.79 -3.36
CA LYS A 1051 33.27 -28.08 -2.74
C LYS A 1051 31.78 -28.40 -2.82
N SER A 1052 31.42 -29.70 -2.87
CA SER A 1052 30.01 -30.13 -2.81
C SER A 1052 29.46 -30.05 -1.39
N LYS A 1053 28.12 -30.02 -1.23
CA LYS A 1053 27.40 -29.99 0.06
C LYS A 1053 28.08 -30.89 1.13
N HIS A 1054 28.09 -32.20 0.90
CA HIS A 1054 28.72 -33.16 1.82
C HIS A 1054 30.22 -32.98 2.04
N ALA A 1055 30.96 -32.38 1.10
CA ALA A 1055 32.38 -32.09 1.28
C ALA A 1055 32.60 -30.90 2.22
N ILE A 1056 31.76 -29.86 2.11
CA ILE A 1056 31.72 -28.71 3.03
C ILE A 1056 31.32 -29.19 4.43
N GLU A 1057 30.23 -29.95 4.55
CA GLU A 1057 29.72 -30.46 5.84
C GLU A 1057 30.73 -31.35 6.57
N ASN A 1058 31.39 -32.28 5.86
CA ASN A 1058 32.45 -33.13 6.42
C ASN A 1058 33.73 -32.37 6.79
N GLU A 1059 33.84 -31.09 6.43
CA GLU A 1059 34.95 -30.21 6.76
C GLU A 1059 34.58 -29.28 7.92
N ILE A 1060 33.39 -28.67 7.91
CA ILE A 1060 32.80 -27.99 9.08
C ILE A 1060 32.82 -28.91 10.30
N LEU A 1061 32.32 -30.14 10.16
CA LEU A 1061 32.31 -31.13 11.25
C LEU A 1061 33.70 -31.65 11.65
N ARG A 1062 34.74 -31.41 10.83
CA ARG A 1062 36.14 -31.69 11.17
C ARG A 1062 36.75 -30.52 11.92
N GLU A 1063 36.60 -29.29 11.41
CA GLU A 1063 37.12 -28.10 12.07
C GLU A 1063 36.50 -27.89 13.45
N ILE A 1064 35.21 -28.20 13.64
CA ILE A 1064 34.56 -28.23 14.96
C ILE A 1064 35.25 -29.22 15.93
N LEU A 1065 35.77 -30.35 15.43
CA LEU A 1065 36.52 -31.31 16.26
C LEU A 1065 37.99 -30.89 16.48
N ASP A 1066 38.65 -30.34 15.47
CA ASP A 1066 40.07 -29.95 15.53
C ASP A 1066 40.29 -28.74 16.46
N HIS A 1067 39.30 -27.83 16.54
CA HIS A 1067 39.29 -26.72 17.50
C HIS A 1067 38.85 -27.13 18.93
N ARG A 1068 38.63 -28.42 19.21
CA ARG A 1068 38.14 -28.87 20.53
C ARG A 1068 39.23 -28.87 21.60
N ASN A 1069 38.88 -28.43 22.80
CA ASN A 1069 39.70 -28.61 24.00
C ASN A 1069 39.94 -30.09 24.35
N TYR A 1070 41.18 -30.58 24.17
CA TYR A 1070 41.60 -31.93 24.59
C TYR A 1070 41.95 -32.06 26.08
N GLY A 1071 42.20 -30.95 26.80
CA GLY A 1071 42.32 -30.92 28.26
C GLY A 1071 40.98 -31.03 29.00
N MET A 1072 39.87 -30.74 28.30
CA MET A 1072 38.52 -31.02 28.76
C MET A 1072 38.13 -32.47 28.49
N SER A 1073 37.69 -33.15 29.55
CA SER A 1073 37.09 -34.48 29.42
C SER A 1073 35.69 -34.34 28.81
N PRO A 1074 35.42 -34.93 27.62
CA PRO A 1074 34.18 -34.69 26.88
C PRO A 1074 32.95 -35.31 27.58
N THR A 1075 33.17 -36.22 28.54
CA THR A 1075 32.12 -36.84 29.35
C THR A 1075 31.78 -36.05 30.62
N LYS A 1076 32.25 -34.80 30.75
CA LYS A 1076 32.04 -33.93 31.92
C LYS A 1076 31.39 -32.59 31.55
N TYR A 1077 30.56 -32.07 32.46
CA TYR A 1077 30.00 -30.72 32.37
C TYR A 1077 30.01 -30.01 33.73
N TYR A 1078 29.68 -28.72 33.74
CA TYR A 1078 29.57 -27.91 34.95
C TYR A 1078 28.10 -27.62 35.28
N GLU A 1079 27.64 -28.12 36.43
CA GLU A 1079 26.25 -28.05 36.90
C GLU A 1079 26.11 -27.04 38.05
N SER A 1080 25.11 -26.18 37.99
CA SER A 1080 24.88 -25.11 38.99
C SER A 1080 24.55 -25.69 40.38
N CYS A 1081 25.20 -25.19 41.43
CA CYS A 1081 25.03 -25.70 42.79
C CYS A 1081 25.08 -24.61 43.87
N LYS A 1082 24.63 -24.95 45.09
CA LYS A 1082 24.73 -24.07 46.27
C LYS A 1082 26.16 -24.05 46.82
N PHE A 1083 26.59 -22.92 47.38
CA PHE A 1083 27.94 -22.73 47.93
C PHE A 1083 28.38 -23.84 48.92
N SER A 1084 27.47 -24.33 49.77
CA SER A 1084 27.73 -25.44 50.71
C SER A 1084 28.07 -26.78 50.02
N ILE A 1085 27.60 -27.00 48.78
CA ILE A 1085 27.93 -28.17 47.96
C ILE A 1085 29.28 -27.96 47.26
N TYR A 1086 29.55 -26.74 46.80
CA TYR A 1086 30.85 -26.36 46.24
C TYR A 1086 32.01 -26.45 47.27
N GLN A 1087 31.76 -26.09 48.53
CA GLN A 1087 32.74 -26.21 49.61
C GLN A 1087 33.24 -27.65 49.79
N SER A 1088 32.32 -28.63 49.81
CA SER A 1088 32.65 -30.06 49.98
C SER A 1088 33.13 -30.76 48.70
N CYS A 1089 33.02 -30.11 47.53
CA CYS A 1089 33.48 -30.67 46.26
C CYS A 1089 35.00 -30.61 46.09
N SER A 1090 35.58 -31.61 45.43
CA SER A 1090 37.01 -31.64 45.05
C SER A 1090 37.31 -31.05 43.67
N LYS A 1091 36.33 -30.82 42.78
CA LYS A 1091 36.52 -30.14 41.47
C LYS A 1091 35.29 -29.32 41.06
N GLY A 1092 35.45 -28.00 40.91
CA GLY A 1092 34.34 -27.10 40.56
C GLY A 1092 34.79 -25.72 40.07
N ILE A 1093 33.83 -24.89 39.66
CA ILE A 1093 34.04 -23.49 39.27
C ILE A 1093 33.19 -22.59 40.17
N LYS A 1094 33.68 -21.39 40.50
CA LYS A 1094 32.85 -20.30 41.02
C LYS A 1094 33.05 -19.05 40.17
N THR A 1095 32.01 -18.24 40.04
CA THR A 1095 32.08 -16.94 39.36
C THR A 1095 31.62 -15.83 40.28
N GLY A 1096 32.11 -14.63 40.02
CA GLY A 1096 31.82 -13.43 40.78
C GLY A 1096 32.11 -12.17 39.95
N TYR A 1097 31.96 -11.00 40.56
CA TYR A 1097 32.30 -9.72 39.95
C TYR A 1097 33.32 -8.97 40.81
N ILE A 1098 34.05 -8.03 40.21
CA ILE A 1098 34.95 -7.13 40.95
C ILE A 1098 34.11 -6.04 41.60
N ASP A 1099 34.10 -5.99 42.93
CA ASP A 1099 33.55 -4.84 43.67
C ASP A 1099 34.53 -3.67 43.54
N ARG A 1100 34.21 -2.73 42.65
CA ARG A 1100 35.04 -1.55 42.34
C ARG A 1100 35.31 -0.65 43.56
N ARG A 1101 34.49 -0.70 44.62
CA ARG A 1101 34.66 0.16 45.81
C ARG A 1101 35.80 -0.34 46.72
N ASN A 1102 35.97 -1.66 46.79
CA ASN A 1102 36.95 -2.32 47.68
C ASN A 1102 38.05 -3.09 46.90
N ASN A 1103 38.02 -3.04 45.57
CA ASN A 1103 38.84 -3.81 44.64
C ASN A 1103 38.91 -5.32 44.98
N SER A 1104 37.76 -5.90 45.31
CA SER A 1104 37.64 -7.27 45.86
C SER A 1104 36.61 -8.11 45.11
N VAL A 1105 36.90 -9.39 44.85
CA VAL A 1105 36.00 -10.27 44.08
C VAL A 1105 34.87 -10.83 44.96
N LYS A 1106 33.61 -10.58 44.55
CA LYS A 1106 32.39 -11.10 45.19
C LYS A 1106 31.81 -12.27 44.39
N TYR A 1107 31.99 -13.50 44.89
CA TYR A 1107 31.46 -14.72 44.28
C TYR A 1107 29.96 -14.90 44.51
N ASN A 1108 29.20 -15.11 43.43
CA ASN A 1108 27.73 -15.19 43.46
C ASN A 1108 27.16 -16.45 42.79
N LYS A 1109 27.92 -17.16 41.94
CA LYS A 1109 27.51 -18.45 41.35
C LYS A 1109 28.57 -19.53 41.59
N TYR A 1110 28.12 -20.77 41.74
CA TYR A 1110 28.96 -21.92 42.07
C TYR A 1110 28.53 -23.13 41.24
N TYR A 1111 29.51 -23.92 40.78
CA TYR A 1111 29.31 -24.98 39.79
C TYR A 1111 30.13 -26.22 40.12
N LEU A 1112 29.52 -27.39 40.00
CA LEU A 1112 30.10 -28.71 40.28
C LEU A 1112 30.58 -29.35 38.98
N ARG A 1113 31.76 -29.98 38.96
CA ARG A 1113 32.19 -30.77 37.80
C ARG A 1113 31.57 -32.17 37.84
N THR A 1114 30.54 -32.39 37.03
CA THR A 1114 29.72 -33.61 37.01
C THR A 1114 29.90 -34.38 35.69
N ASN A 1115 29.20 -35.50 35.48
CA ASN A 1115 29.17 -36.24 34.20
C ASN A 1115 28.13 -35.62 33.26
N ILE A 1116 28.37 -35.58 31.94
CA ILE A 1116 27.32 -35.23 30.96
C ILE A 1116 26.06 -36.10 31.18
N PRO A 1117 24.84 -35.54 31.05
CA PRO A 1117 23.60 -36.25 31.36
C PRO A 1117 23.21 -37.29 30.29
N LEU A 1118 24.10 -37.63 29.34
CA LEU A 1118 23.90 -38.80 28.48
C LEU A 1118 23.79 -40.09 29.31
N VAL A 1119 22.88 -40.97 28.89
CA VAL A 1119 22.71 -42.31 29.47
C VAL A 1119 24.02 -43.10 29.42
N LYS A 1120 24.27 -43.92 30.45
CA LYS A 1120 25.58 -44.55 30.73
C LYS A 1120 26.18 -45.32 29.55
N ALA A 1121 25.36 -45.98 28.73
CA ALA A 1121 25.84 -46.68 27.54
C ALA A 1121 26.41 -45.71 26.49
N LEU A 1122 25.67 -44.65 26.16
CA LEU A 1122 26.06 -43.62 25.20
C LEU A 1122 27.28 -42.82 25.69
N ARG A 1123 27.29 -42.41 26.96
CA ARG A 1123 28.42 -41.67 27.56
C ARG A 1123 29.74 -42.47 27.58
N ASN A 1124 29.67 -43.80 27.53
CA ASN A 1124 30.84 -44.68 27.47
C ASN A 1124 31.33 -44.93 26.03
N ASN A 1125 30.57 -44.55 25.00
CA ASN A 1125 30.97 -44.60 23.60
C ASN A 1125 31.66 -43.28 23.20
N SER A 1126 32.97 -43.33 22.93
CA SER A 1126 33.76 -42.15 22.53
C SER A 1126 33.22 -41.44 21.32
N ASP A 1127 32.74 -42.20 20.35
CA ASP A 1127 32.43 -41.72 19.02
C ASP A 1127 31.05 -41.06 19.06
N TYR A 1128 30.11 -41.66 19.78
CA TYR A 1128 28.81 -41.04 20.08
C TYR A 1128 28.99 -39.70 20.82
N VAL A 1129 29.88 -39.63 21.81
CA VAL A 1129 30.16 -38.38 22.54
C VAL A 1129 30.86 -37.34 21.65
N ASN A 1130 31.68 -37.74 20.69
CA ASN A 1130 32.30 -36.84 19.71
C ASN A 1130 31.26 -36.26 18.72
N GLU A 1131 30.33 -37.08 18.22
CA GLU A 1131 29.23 -36.59 17.38
C GLU A 1131 28.27 -35.68 18.17
N PHE A 1132 27.96 -36.04 19.41
CA PHE A 1132 27.10 -35.22 20.28
C PHE A 1132 27.73 -33.84 20.57
N TYR A 1133 29.06 -33.75 20.68
CA TYR A 1133 29.77 -32.47 20.80
C TYR A 1133 29.52 -31.54 19.58
N LYS A 1134 29.50 -32.08 18.35
CA LYS A 1134 29.21 -31.31 17.14
C LYS A 1134 27.79 -30.75 17.15
N LEU A 1135 26.80 -31.56 17.56
CA LEU A 1135 25.41 -31.12 17.68
C LEU A 1135 25.28 -29.92 18.63
N LEU A 1136 25.91 -29.99 19.81
CA LEU A 1136 25.88 -28.89 20.78
C LEU A 1136 26.61 -27.63 20.27
N PHE A 1137 27.65 -27.80 19.44
CA PHE A 1137 28.33 -26.67 18.82
C PHE A 1137 27.40 -25.88 17.90
N ILE A 1138 26.73 -26.59 16.98
CA ILE A 1138 25.81 -25.97 16.00
C ILE A 1138 24.58 -25.39 16.72
N HIS A 1139 24.06 -26.10 17.73
CA HIS A 1139 22.95 -25.63 18.57
C HIS A 1139 23.22 -24.26 19.19
N ARG A 1140 24.41 -24.03 19.76
CA ARG A 1140 24.76 -22.73 20.35
C ARG A 1140 24.85 -21.62 19.30
N GLY A 1141 25.29 -21.94 18.09
CA GLY A 1141 25.39 -20.97 16.99
C GLY A 1141 24.02 -20.49 16.55
N LEU A 1142 23.12 -21.43 16.27
CA LEU A 1142 21.73 -21.16 15.90
C LEU A 1142 20.97 -20.41 17.01
N LYS A 1143 21.14 -20.80 18.28
CA LYS A 1143 20.54 -20.10 19.43
C LYS A 1143 21.15 -18.70 19.67
N MET A 1144 22.45 -18.53 19.47
CA MET A 1144 23.11 -17.20 19.51
C MET A 1144 22.57 -16.29 18.39
N TYR A 1145 22.44 -16.82 17.19
CA TYR A 1145 21.90 -16.09 16.04
C TYR A 1145 20.46 -15.64 16.32
N ARG A 1146 19.58 -16.57 16.73
CA ARG A 1146 18.19 -16.26 17.15
C ARG A 1146 18.15 -15.13 18.17
N ASN A 1147 18.87 -15.29 19.29
CA ASN A 1147 18.84 -14.32 20.39
C ASN A 1147 19.39 -12.94 20.01
N LYS A 1148 20.39 -12.86 19.12
CA LYS A 1148 20.91 -11.58 18.64
C LYS A 1148 19.96 -10.91 17.63
N VAL A 1149 19.31 -11.67 16.75
CA VAL A 1149 18.33 -11.15 15.78
C VAL A 1149 17.02 -10.73 16.46
N SER A 1150 16.61 -11.39 17.56
CA SER A 1150 15.48 -10.96 18.41
C SER A 1150 15.74 -9.67 19.23
N HIS A 1151 16.87 -8.98 19.02
CA HIS A 1151 17.17 -7.70 19.64
C HIS A 1151 17.48 -6.66 18.55
N ALA A 1152 16.69 -5.57 18.52
CA ALA A 1152 16.71 -4.53 17.48
C ALA A 1152 17.96 -3.61 17.48
N ASN A 1153 19.12 -4.12 17.86
CA ASN A 1153 20.43 -3.46 17.84
C ASN A 1153 21.55 -4.49 17.55
N ALA A 1154 21.32 -5.42 16.61
CA ALA A 1154 22.34 -6.35 16.16
C ALA A 1154 23.38 -5.63 15.27
N GLU A 1155 24.65 -5.67 15.67
CA GLU A 1155 25.78 -5.19 14.87
C GLU A 1155 25.86 -5.96 13.53
N GLU A 1156 26.41 -5.33 12.48
CA GLU A 1156 26.54 -5.92 11.14
C GLU A 1156 27.34 -7.25 11.15
N SER A 1157 28.26 -7.40 12.11
CA SER A 1157 29.19 -8.52 12.33
C SER A 1157 28.55 -9.90 12.60
N ILE A 1158 27.21 -9.99 12.67
CA ILE A 1158 26.46 -11.18 13.09
C ILE A 1158 25.54 -11.74 11.99
N ARG A 1159 25.32 -11.00 10.89
CA ARG A 1159 24.34 -11.38 9.85
C ARG A 1159 24.85 -12.55 9.01
N LEU A 1160 24.16 -13.70 9.10
CA LEU A 1160 24.20 -14.77 8.10
C LEU A 1160 23.29 -14.39 6.92
N SER A 1161 23.57 -14.90 5.71
CA SER A 1161 22.55 -14.89 4.65
C SER A 1161 21.42 -15.89 4.95
N LYS A 1162 20.28 -15.77 4.26
CA LYS A 1162 19.17 -16.72 4.37
C LYS A 1162 19.61 -18.16 4.05
N ASP A 1163 20.53 -18.32 3.10
CA ASP A 1163 20.96 -19.64 2.62
C ASP A 1163 22.04 -20.28 3.50
N ASP A 1164 22.94 -19.48 4.08
CA ASP A 1164 23.94 -20.01 5.04
C ASP A 1164 23.25 -20.40 6.36
N LEU A 1165 22.22 -19.66 6.77
CA LEU A 1165 21.34 -20.05 7.88
C LEU A 1165 20.59 -21.36 7.57
N LYS A 1166 20.06 -21.54 6.36
CA LYS A 1166 19.45 -22.81 5.92
C LYS A 1166 20.44 -23.97 6.01
N ARG A 1167 21.67 -23.81 5.53
CA ARG A 1167 22.72 -24.85 5.59
C ARG A 1167 23.11 -25.21 7.02
N TRP A 1168 23.27 -24.23 7.92
CA TRP A 1168 23.53 -24.51 9.34
C TRP A 1168 22.37 -25.25 10.02
N ILE A 1169 21.12 -24.95 9.65
CA ILE A 1169 19.93 -25.67 10.14
C ILE A 1169 19.87 -27.09 9.54
N GLU A 1170 20.18 -27.27 8.25
CA GLU A 1170 20.19 -28.58 7.60
C GLU A 1170 21.28 -29.49 8.21
N LEU A 1171 22.50 -28.99 8.35
CA LEU A 1171 23.60 -29.70 9.01
C LEU A 1171 23.27 -30.06 10.47
N TYR A 1172 22.53 -29.19 11.18
CA TYR A 1172 22.03 -29.50 12.53
C TYR A 1172 21.03 -30.68 12.51
N ILE A 1173 20.10 -30.70 11.56
CA ILE A 1173 19.08 -31.74 11.40
C ILE A 1173 19.73 -33.09 11.08
N GLU A 1174 20.67 -33.14 10.13
CA GLU A 1174 21.35 -34.38 9.72
C GLU A 1174 22.20 -34.98 10.86
N VAL A 1175 22.92 -34.14 11.61
CA VAL A 1175 23.69 -34.57 12.79
C VAL A 1175 22.76 -35.07 13.91
N LEU A 1176 21.61 -34.40 14.13
CA LEU A 1176 20.62 -34.81 15.12
C LEU A 1176 19.97 -36.15 14.75
N ASP A 1177 19.54 -36.31 13.50
CA ASP A 1177 18.96 -37.55 12.96
C ASP A 1177 19.91 -38.74 13.16
N LYS A 1178 21.18 -38.58 12.73
CA LYS A 1178 22.21 -39.61 12.92
C LYS A 1178 22.39 -39.97 14.39
N LEU A 1179 22.45 -38.98 15.30
CA LEU A 1179 22.58 -39.22 16.74
C LEU A 1179 21.38 -39.95 17.36
N MET A 1180 20.16 -39.71 16.86
CA MET A 1180 18.96 -40.41 17.31
C MET A 1180 18.88 -41.84 16.76
N ARG A 1181 19.29 -42.05 15.50
CA ARG A 1181 19.42 -43.40 14.90
C ARG A 1181 20.49 -44.23 15.59
N ASP A 1182 21.69 -43.68 15.82
CA ASP A 1182 22.79 -44.35 16.51
C ASP A 1182 22.40 -44.72 17.96
N ALA A 1183 21.71 -43.84 18.68
CA ALA A 1183 21.21 -44.14 20.02
C ALA A 1183 20.24 -45.33 20.03
N LYS A 1184 19.30 -45.40 19.08
CA LYS A 1184 18.34 -46.50 18.95
C LYS A 1184 19.01 -47.85 18.63
N VAL A 1185 20.25 -47.86 18.14
CA VAL A 1185 21.08 -49.06 17.96
C VAL A 1185 21.91 -49.38 19.20
N LEU A 1186 22.49 -48.36 19.84
CA LEU A 1186 23.37 -48.50 21.01
C LEU A 1186 22.62 -48.82 22.32
N LEU A 1187 21.37 -48.39 22.46
CA LEU A 1187 20.52 -48.66 23.63
C LEU A 1187 19.76 -50.00 23.56
N LYS A 1188 19.86 -50.72 22.44
CA LYS A 1188 19.31 -52.09 22.25
C LYS A 1188 20.34 -53.20 22.48
N LYS A 1189 21.50 -52.86 23.07
CA LYS A 1189 22.62 -53.77 23.40
C LYS A 1189 22.94 -53.73 24.88
#